data_AF-A0AAN7HL75-F1
#
_entry.id   AF-A0AAN7HL75-F1
#
_cell.length_a   1.000
_cell.length_b   1.000
_cell.length_c   1.000
_cell.angle_alpha   90.00
_cell.angle_beta   90.00
_cell.angle_gamma   90.00
#
_symmetry.space_group_name_H-M   'P 1'
#
loop_
_entity.id
_entity.type
_entity.pdbx_description
1 polymer ?
#
loop_
_entity_poly.entity_id
_entity_poly.type
_entity_poly.pdbx_seq_one_letter_code
_entity_poly.pdbx_strand_id
1 'polypeptide(L)'
;MPARRVSGNCEKCHMPYNSARALRTHYANSTFCEPKKARTEDTPLPNSQERSQASMHSQDDTPTATTSNQGNQSLQQHVAEQRIELPSIESFSYYSSFTLEQKEGLRHVYDLDTLSYATDFNESELLSLKLRDIFDKYPASREMSRESIYFTNTIIKNIAEAGGGTERGIVFPKLIQFDTLEARMRKKTGVQAFIYKVCPQGCKVYPKNDTSVQGVCNHCGTPKSEAQNMNVLSIGDQLARVLSDKSKRDELMSYRRNYQHDPHFYRDYFDGQEYINFQQRRERHGTNVDEEPILLALYVDGFKPQSNSFAGDTLTLFHVVILSAPPHLRYLDDWTVQTMIAPGKKAPVDLESYLAIFVDEIRDLSEHGMLVRVNGGEVARVSVHLAMATGDLVEVSHLMLHGGVSSQFGCMKCLIDTQGGQCFTRTIRNFQYRTLEQLKAPLPVGVKHVFNIKGPSIFTTLKSFPANPSFYGLDTLHLLSIGLAKHLYELLSSPLHPSKFDNRYKPSIEELKEAKLDKASAWPYTFDLDPKVLAKIGQYVAQSKKTIPTTFNAPFNDIFAPGGVTNYRAVDYEEFMIFIVPALIAPHYPDSIRKPLLGIVKVAALVLQKNELHASDLQFIEAKVNDWHKLLITEIKAKRLPIKTFRPNAHYLGHLTYMIKAQGLPASTSSRSIERSIDRYKRLISARTNVGINAGNIIDRLAIMRAIKASTTGDGTGDGEDKLNDLDARINLLVPRRYDPTTFVNLKNDNGNGSQLWYPVIHTTVSSIPTSINVNTPLFVKAIQSYYDRQYSTNVLQNVHINDQLDIVVSGSAWAYNCTYRSEYYRDLTGANSRGSHYIMVWAEHLSNSRRKVKAFFVGAVIFMFKLEIEGIGDELFLLIRLGKTHAVDDKDKTMPIMELDDDQDSSAYLVCTFEQVICQVGLMRFSENDKRYKVITKEKVFRASIETYKPGKNSFVLPQ
;
A
#
# COMPACT_ATOMS: atom_id res chain seq x y z
N MET A 1 -21.95 58.73 -39.91
CA MET A 1 -22.62 59.86 -39.21
C MET A 1 -23.02 59.41 -37.81
N PRO A 2 -23.29 60.33 -36.85
CA PRO A 2 -22.74 60.28 -35.47
C PRO A 2 -23.70 59.64 -34.43
N ALA A 3 -23.50 59.60 -33.09
CA ALA A 3 -22.57 60.27 -32.12
C ALA A 3 -22.30 59.30 -30.91
N ARG A 4 -21.19 59.32 -30.13
CA ARG A 4 -20.64 60.30 -29.14
C ARG A 4 -21.68 60.72 -28.07
N ARG A 5 -21.50 60.66 -26.73
CA ARG A 5 -20.36 60.85 -25.76
C ARG A 5 -20.63 60.03 -24.45
N VAL A 6 -19.69 59.36 -23.72
CA VAL A 6 -18.57 59.73 -22.79
C VAL A 6 -18.88 59.56 -21.27
N SER A 7 -17.89 58.98 -20.53
CA SER A 7 -17.74 58.76 -19.07
C SER A 7 -18.50 57.55 -18.45
N GLY A 8 -17.94 56.76 -17.50
CA GLY A 8 -16.65 56.85 -16.78
C GLY A 8 -16.05 55.47 -16.36
N ASN A 9 -14.96 55.50 -15.59
CA ASN A 9 -13.95 54.43 -15.47
C ASN A 9 -14.34 53.14 -14.71
N CYS A 10 -13.90 51.99 -15.24
CA CYS A 10 -13.51 50.81 -14.46
C CYS A 10 -12.54 49.94 -15.28
N GLU A 11 -11.26 49.86 -14.89
CA GLU A 11 -10.26 49.11 -15.65
C GLU A 11 -10.26 47.61 -15.29
N LYS A 12 -10.78 46.78 -16.22
CA LYS A 12 -10.41 45.36 -16.35
C LYS A 12 -9.68 45.19 -17.68
N CYS A 13 -8.37 44.95 -17.62
CA CYS A 13 -7.59 44.68 -18.83
C CYS A 13 -7.83 43.24 -19.33
N HIS A 14 -8.27 43.12 -20.58
CA HIS A 14 -8.21 41.88 -21.36
C HIS A 14 -6.76 41.54 -21.74
N MET A 15 -6.45 40.24 -21.80
CA MET A 15 -5.33 39.69 -22.57
C MET A 15 -5.91 38.74 -23.65
N PRO A 16 -5.48 38.83 -24.92
CA PRO A 16 -6.10 38.09 -26.01
C PRO A 16 -5.53 36.67 -26.21
N TYR A 17 -6.38 35.81 -26.78
CA TYR A 17 -5.97 34.54 -27.39
C TYR A 17 -5.03 34.77 -28.59
N ASN A 18 -3.85 34.13 -28.60
CA ASN A 18 -3.34 33.29 -29.71
C ASN A 18 -1.84 32.97 -29.58
N SER A 19 -1.48 31.69 -29.38
CA SER A 19 -0.29 31.02 -29.95
C SER A 19 -0.12 29.58 -29.44
N ALA A 20 -1.04 28.68 -29.83
CA ALA A 20 -0.97 27.26 -29.48
C ALA A 20 -0.27 26.41 -30.58
N ARG A 21 1.02 26.64 -30.86
CA ARG A 21 1.85 25.70 -31.64
C ARG A 21 3.36 25.99 -31.50
N ALA A 22 4.16 24.92 -31.40
CA ALA A 22 5.62 24.89 -31.17
C ALA A 22 6.06 25.41 -29.76
N LEU A 23 7.05 24.82 -29.06
CA LEU A 23 7.98 23.75 -29.43
C LEU A 23 7.80 22.46 -28.58
N ARG A 24 7.65 21.32 -29.27
CA ARG A 24 8.05 20.00 -28.78
C ARG A 24 9.01 19.39 -29.80
N THR A 25 10.31 19.63 -29.66
CA THR A 25 11.43 18.81 -30.17
C THR A 25 12.74 19.58 -29.98
N HIS A 26 13.69 19.01 -29.24
CA HIS A 26 15.14 19.11 -29.48
C HIS A 26 15.87 18.21 -28.47
N TYR A 27 16.04 16.95 -28.85
CA TYR A 27 17.08 16.05 -28.33
C TYR A 27 17.63 15.25 -29.52
N ALA A 28 18.31 15.98 -30.39
CA ALA A 28 19.14 15.50 -31.49
C ALA A 28 20.12 16.63 -31.86
N ASN A 29 21.33 16.25 -32.28
CA ASN A 29 22.45 17.11 -32.67
C ASN A 29 23.21 17.82 -31.52
N SER A 30 24.14 17.08 -30.91
CA SER A 30 25.45 17.65 -30.56
C SER A 30 26.48 17.10 -31.55
N THR A 31 26.93 17.94 -32.47
CA THR A 31 27.94 17.59 -33.49
C THR A 31 29.30 17.27 -32.86
N PHE A 32 30.08 16.44 -33.56
CA PHE A 32 31.46 16.14 -33.23
C PHE A 32 32.31 17.42 -33.07
N CYS A 33 33.19 17.43 -32.06
CA CYS A 33 34.42 18.20 -32.06
C CYS A 33 35.57 17.26 -31.70
N GLU A 34 36.52 17.09 -32.61
CA GLU A 34 37.70 16.25 -32.41
C GLU A 34 38.68 16.87 -31.41
N PRO A 35 39.32 16.07 -30.53
CA PRO A 35 40.53 16.50 -29.82
C PRO A 35 41.73 16.48 -30.77
N LYS A 36 42.44 17.61 -30.89
CA LYS A 36 43.69 17.71 -31.66
C LYS A 36 44.82 16.91 -30.98
N LYS A 37 45.72 16.34 -31.81
CA LYS A 37 46.95 15.67 -31.39
C LYS A 37 48.00 16.66 -30.82
N ALA A 38 48.65 16.26 -29.73
CA ALA A 38 50.05 16.57 -29.37
C ALA A 38 50.55 15.38 -28.52
N ARG A 39 51.50 14.55 -28.99
CA ARG A 39 52.97 14.76 -29.04
C ARG A 39 53.56 14.83 -27.62
N THR A 40 53.77 13.69 -26.96
CA THR A 40 55.05 12.92 -26.89
C THR A 40 56.25 13.74 -26.40
N GLU A 41 56.74 13.41 -25.21
CA GLU A 41 58.15 13.58 -24.81
C GLU A 41 58.50 12.47 -23.81
N ASP A 42 59.75 12.02 -23.83
CA ASP A 42 60.25 10.74 -23.29
C ASP A 42 61.11 10.90 -22.01
N THR A 43 61.50 9.75 -21.44
CA THR A 43 62.66 9.52 -20.53
C THR A 43 62.61 10.04 -19.07
N PRO A 44 63.38 9.45 -18.13
CA PRO A 44 63.42 8.01 -17.82
C PRO A 44 63.43 7.69 -16.30
N LEU A 45 63.37 6.39 -15.97
CA LEU A 45 63.61 5.80 -14.65
C LEU A 45 65.04 6.05 -14.11
N PRO A 46 65.24 5.87 -12.79
CA PRO A 46 66.40 5.09 -12.33
C PRO A 46 66.02 3.84 -11.50
N ASN A 47 66.89 2.83 -11.59
CA ASN A 47 66.79 1.51 -10.95
C ASN A 47 67.32 1.48 -9.50
N SER A 48 66.82 0.54 -8.69
CA SER A 48 67.58 -0.53 -7.98
C SER A 48 66.62 -1.31 -7.07
N GLN A 49 66.45 -2.64 -7.16
CA GLN A 49 67.35 -3.70 -6.63
C GLN A 49 67.70 -3.47 -5.13
N GLU A 50 67.55 -4.41 -4.20
CA GLU A 50 67.94 -5.83 -4.22
C GLU A 50 67.14 -6.73 -3.22
N ARG A 51 67.11 -8.06 -3.49
CA ARG A 51 67.27 -9.24 -2.57
C ARG A 51 66.44 -9.39 -1.25
N SER A 52 66.12 -10.59 -0.76
CA SER A 52 66.27 -11.99 -1.23
C SER A 52 65.58 -13.02 -0.32
N GLN A 53 65.08 -14.13 -0.90
CA GLN A 53 65.02 -15.51 -0.33
C GLN A 53 64.26 -15.80 1.00
N ALA A 54 63.76 -17.01 1.30
CA ALA A 54 63.26 -18.14 0.50
C ALA A 54 62.48 -19.13 1.42
N SER A 55 61.50 -19.84 0.84
CA SER A 55 61.02 -21.24 1.08
C SER A 55 61.62 -22.08 2.24
N MET A 56 61.00 -23.11 2.83
CA MET A 56 59.76 -23.89 2.61
C MET A 56 59.73 -24.98 3.72
N HIS A 57 58.57 -25.36 4.27
CA HIS A 57 58.11 -26.77 4.41
C HIS A 57 56.81 -26.85 5.23
N SER A 58 56.20 -28.04 5.23
CA SER A 58 54.77 -28.29 5.37
C SER A 58 54.45 -29.44 6.33
N GLN A 59 53.25 -29.41 6.94
CA GLN A 59 52.46 -30.59 7.38
C GLN A 59 53.05 -31.42 8.56
N ASP A 60 52.28 -32.15 9.37
CA ASP A 60 50.81 -32.30 9.52
C ASP A 60 50.48 -32.79 10.97
N ASP A 61 49.20 -33.09 11.22
CA ASP A 61 48.65 -34.03 12.22
C ASP A 61 48.41 -33.66 13.72
N THR A 62 47.11 -33.54 13.99
CA THR A 62 46.32 -33.70 15.24
C THR A 62 46.01 -35.19 15.56
N PRO A 63 45.21 -35.57 16.61
CA PRO A 63 45.04 -35.10 18.01
C PRO A 63 44.98 -36.28 19.04
N THR A 64 44.32 -36.06 20.20
CA THR A 64 43.80 -36.99 21.27
C THR A 64 44.68 -37.13 22.53
N ALA A 65 44.14 -37.37 23.75
CA ALA A 65 42.85 -37.05 24.41
C ALA A 65 43.00 -37.32 25.94
N THR A 66 42.14 -36.74 26.80
CA THR A 66 41.72 -37.20 28.18
C THR A 66 42.74 -37.99 29.05
N THR A 67 43.10 -37.68 30.32
CA THR A 67 42.36 -37.15 31.51
C THR A 67 43.40 -37.05 32.69
N SER A 68 43.18 -36.66 33.96
CA SER A 68 42.05 -36.12 34.77
C SER A 68 42.58 -35.58 36.12
N ASN A 69 41.86 -34.63 36.75
CA ASN A 69 41.73 -34.35 38.20
C ASN A 69 42.95 -34.26 39.16
N GLN A 70 43.04 -33.09 39.81
CA GLN A 70 43.30 -32.77 41.24
C GLN A 70 44.25 -31.55 41.33
N GLY A 71 44.02 -30.52 42.17
CA GLY A 71 42.89 -30.21 43.03
C GLY A 71 43.21 -29.01 43.94
N ASN A 72 42.17 -28.28 44.36
CA ASN A 72 42.13 -27.31 45.47
C ASN A 72 42.97 -26.01 45.49
N GLN A 73 42.20 -24.92 45.66
CA GLN A 73 42.36 -23.85 46.65
C GLN A 73 43.20 -22.59 46.34
N SER A 74 42.45 -21.48 46.32
CA SER A 74 42.78 -20.14 46.81
C SER A 74 44.06 -19.46 46.31
N LEU A 75 43.89 -18.64 45.28
CA LEU A 75 44.61 -17.38 45.14
C LEU A 75 43.63 -16.29 44.68
N GLN A 76 42.95 -15.67 45.65
CA GLN A 76 42.40 -14.33 45.46
C GLN A 76 43.58 -13.35 45.52
N GLN A 77 44.02 -12.81 44.38
CA GLN A 77 44.43 -11.40 44.28
C GLN A 77 44.72 -10.97 42.84
N HIS A 78 44.22 -9.78 42.51
CA HIS A 78 44.66 -8.91 41.42
C HIS A 78 44.63 -9.46 39.98
N VAL A 79 43.42 -9.62 39.43
CA VAL A 79 43.16 -9.10 38.08
C VAL A 79 42.62 -7.69 38.27
N ALA A 80 43.33 -6.69 37.75
CA ALA A 80 42.80 -5.33 37.71
C ALA A 80 41.61 -5.31 36.76
N GLU A 81 40.45 -4.86 37.25
CA GLU A 81 39.35 -4.47 36.38
C GLU A 81 39.82 -3.30 35.49
N GLN A 82 40.29 -3.61 34.29
CA GLN A 82 40.23 -2.64 33.19
C GLN A 82 38.75 -2.37 32.94
N ARG A 83 38.22 -1.36 33.64
CA ARG A 83 36.92 -0.79 33.34
C ARG A 83 37.00 -0.27 31.92
N ILE A 84 36.42 -1.02 30.99
CA ILE A 84 36.19 -0.55 29.63
C ILE A 84 35.20 0.61 29.77
N GLU A 85 35.72 1.84 29.68
CA GLU A 85 34.87 3.02 29.64
C GLU A 85 33.99 2.93 28.39
N LEU A 86 32.67 2.99 28.60
CA LEU A 86 31.73 3.02 27.49
C LEU A 86 31.91 4.34 26.72
N PRO A 87 31.82 4.32 25.38
CA PRO A 87 31.90 5.54 24.59
C PRO A 87 30.74 6.48 24.92
N SER A 88 30.98 7.79 24.86
CA SER A 88 29.90 8.78 24.96
C SER A 88 28.89 8.59 23.81
N ILE A 89 27.60 8.82 24.09
CA ILE A 89 26.51 8.85 23.09
C ILE A 89 26.79 9.88 21.97
N GLU A 90 27.62 10.90 22.26
CA GLU A 90 28.08 11.88 21.27
C GLU A 90 28.94 11.26 20.16
N SER A 91 29.63 10.13 20.42
CA SER A 91 30.49 9.45 19.44
C SER A 91 29.73 8.81 18.27
N PHE A 92 28.48 8.41 18.48
CA PHE A 92 27.61 7.83 17.45
C PHE A 92 27.32 8.85 16.35
N SER A 93 27.26 8.45 15.09
CA SER A 93 27.10 9.35 13.93
C SER A 93 25.70 9.96 13.77
N TYR A 94 24.72 9.47 14.53
CA TYR A 94 23.33 9.92 14.55
C TYR A 94 22.89 10.42 15.94
N TYR A 95 21.71 11.03 16.01
CA TYR A 95 21.04 11.41 17.26
C TYR A 95 19.88 10.46 17.59
N SER A 96 19.75 10.09 18.87
CA SER A 96 18.63 9.33 19.47
C SER A 96 18.62 9.62 20.97
N SER A 97 17.53 9.29 21.68
CA SER A 97 17.36 9.53 23.12
C SER A 97 17.86 8.39 24.02
N PHE A 98 18.60 7.40 23.51
CA PHE A 98 19.06 6.26 24.32
C PHE A 98 20.14 6.64 25.33
N THR A 99 20.25 5.85 26.39
CA THR A 99 21.35 5.85 27.34
C THR A 99 22.19 4.57 27.20
N LEU A 100 23.43 4.63 27.68
CA LEU A 100 24.32 3.47 27.79
C LEU A 100 24.58 3.18 29.27
N GLU A 101 24.47 1.91 29.65
CA GLU A 101 24.64 1.46 31.03
C GLU A 101 25.71 0.36 31.11
N GLN A 102 26.63 0.45 32.07
CA GLN A 102 27.77 -0.48 32.17
C GLN A 102 27.36 -1.97 32.22
N LYS A 103 26.20 -2.29 32.82
CA LYS A 103 25.65 -3.66 32.89
C LYS A 103 25.03 -4.17 31.58
N GLU A 104 24.60 -3.27 30.69
CA GLU A 104 24.00 -3.59 29.38
C GLU A 104 25.03 -3.46 28.23
N GLY A 105 26.21 -2.88 28.51
CA GLY A 105 27.27 -2.65 27.53
C GLY A 105 26.93 -1.52 26.55
N LEU A 106 27.05 -1.81 25.25
CA LEU A 106 26.70 -0.88 24.17
C LEU A 106 25.21 -0.91 23.78
N ARG A 107 24.39 -1.73 24.43
CA ARG A 107 22.96 -1.86 24.15
C ARG A 107 22.25 -0.53 24.41
N HIS A 108 21.39 -0.12 23.49
CA HIS A 108 20.65 1.14 23.62
C HIS A 108 19.51 0.98 24.64
N VAL A 109 19.57 1.71 25.75
CA VAL A 109 18.54 1.70 26.79
C VAL A 109 17.60 2.89 26.59
N TYR A 110 16.29 2.61 26.56
CA TYR A 110 15.22 3.59 26.43
C TYR A 110 14.31 3.52 27.65
N ASP A 111 14.54 4.39 28.63
CA ASP A 111 13.65 4.56 29.78
C ASP A 111 12.52 5.54 29.42
N LEU A 112 11.27 5.10 29.55
CA LEU A 112 10.07 5.87 29.24
C LEU A 112 9.19 6.02 30.48
N ASP A 113 9.05 7.25 30.97
CA ASP A 113 8.10 7.57 32.05
C ASP A 113 6.68 7.69 31.47
N THR A 114 5.80 6.74 31.78
CA THR A 114 4.39 6.75 31.35
C THR A 114 3.44 7.36 32.39
N LEU A 115 3.93 7.59 33.61
CA LEU A 115 3.20 8.04 34.81
C LEU A 115 2.50 9.42 34.75
N SER A 116 2.34 10.06 33.58
CA SER A 116 1.79 11.43 33.49
C SER A 116 0.80 11.73 32.36
N TYR A 117 0.74 10.97 31.25
CA TYR A 117 0.28 11.58 29.98
C TYR A 117 -1.15 11.29 29.53
N ALA A 118 -1.74 10.13 29.84
CA ALA A 118 -3.10 9.80 29.40
C ALA A 118 -4.18 10.66 30.11
N THR A 119 -3.97 10.94 31.39
CA THR A 119 -4.95 11.52 32.30
C THR A 119 -4.85 13.05 32.47
N ASP A 120 -3.72 13.67 32.13
CA ASP A 120 -3.44 15.09 32.40
C ASP A 120 -3.87 16.07 31.28
N PHE A 121 -4.53 15.61 30.20
CA PHE A 121 -5.10 16.53 29.21
C PHE A 121 -6.35 17.22 29.75
N ASN A 122 -6.26 18.53 29.96
CA ASN A 122 -7.42 19.36 30.27
C ASN A 122 -8.31 19.57 29.03
N GLU A 123 -9.58 19.91 29.26
CA GLU A 123 -10.59 20.10 28.21
C GLU A 123 -10.17 21.11 27.12
N SER A 124 -9.44 22.17 27.50
CA SER A 124 -8.90 23.15 26.56
C SER A 124 -7.90 22.55 25.58
N GLU A 125 -7.03 21.65 26.05
CA GLU A 125 -6.06 20.93 25.21
C GLU A 125 -6.78 19.92 24.29
N LEU A 126 -7.74 19.17 24.83
CA LEU A 126 -8.56 18.21 24.08
C LEU A 126 -9.32 18.87 22.92
N LEU A 127 -10.07 19.93 23.20
CA LEU A 127 -10.82 20.70 22.19
C LEU A 127 -9.89 21.33 21.14
N SER A 128 -8.71 21.81 21.55
CA SER A 128 -7.72 22.39 20.63
C SER A 128 -7.09 21.34 19.71
N LEU A 129 -6.83 20.13 20.20
CA LEU A 129 -6.38 18.99 19.41
C LEU A 129 -7.43 18.59 18.38
N LYS A 130 -8.70 18.49 18.78
CA LYS A 130 -9.80 18.16 17.86
C LYS A 130 -10.00 19.23 16.80
N LEU A 131 -9.94 20.50 17.18
CA LEU A 131 -9.98 21.61 16.23
C LEU A 131 -8.81 21.52 15.25
N ARG A 132 -7.60 21.17 15.71
CA ARG A 132 -6.45 20.98 14.82
C ARG A 132 -6.68 19.85 13.81
N ASP A 133 -7.19 18.70 14.25
CA ASP A 133 -7.51 17.58 13.35
C ASP A 133 -8.54 17.98 12.26
N ILE A 134 -9.46 18.91 12.56
CA ILE A 134 -10.39 19.49 11.57
C ILE A 134 -9.65 20.38 10.57
N PHE A 135 -8.81 21.30 11.04
CA PHE A 135 -8.00 22.21 10.20
C PHE A 135 -6.94 21.49 9.35
N ASP A 136 -6.45 20.33 9.79
CA ASP A 136 -5.56 19.47 9.01
C ASP A 136 -6.31 18.62 7.97
N LYS A 137 -7.60 18.36 8.18
CA LYS A 137 -8.46 17.58 7.27
C LYS A 137 -9.02 18.43 6.12
N TYR A 138 -9.38 19.69 6.39
CA TYR A 138 -9.93 20.61 5.40
C TYR A 138 -8.94 21.74 5.13
N PRO A 139 -8.56 22.03 3.87
CA PRO A 139 -7.48 22.95 3.54
C PRO A 139 -7.84 24.40 3.92
N ALA A 140 -7.37 24.82 5.09
CA ALA A 140 -7.58 26.15 5.66
C ALA A 140 -6.24 26.81 5.97
N SER A 141 -6.17 28.14 5.88
CA SER A 141 -4.93 28.89 6.10
C SER A 141 -4.60 29.04 7.59
N ARG A 142 -3.34 29.33 7.91
CA ARG A 142 -2.91 29.59 9.30
C ARG A 142 -3.63 30.80 9.90
N GLU A 143 -3.89 31.80 9.06
CA GLU A 143 -4.63 33.01 9.41
C GLU A 143 -6.08 32.63 9.77
N MET A 144 -6.75 31.83 8.92
CA MET A 144 -8.10 31.32 9.20
C MET A 144 -8.14 30.52 10.52
N SER A 145 -7.12 29.71 10.82
CA SER A 145 -7.02 29.01 12.11
C SER A 145 -6.91 29.97 13.29
N ARG A 146 -6.02 30.98 13.20
CA ARG A 146 -5.81 31.97 14.27
C ARG A 146 -7.07 32.79 14.54
N GLU A 147 -7.71 33.29 13.48
CA GLU A 147 -8.97 34.04 13.55
C GLU A 147 -10.11 33.19 14.09
N SER A 148 -10.22 31.92 13.68
CA SER A 148 -11.27 31.01 14.19
C SER A 148 -11.07 30.73 15.69
N ILE A 149 -9.84 30.48 16.14
CA ILE A 149 -9.52 30.31 17.57
C ILE A 149 -9.82 31.59 18.35
N TYR A 150 -9.53 32.78 17.79
CA TYR A 150 -9.86 34.05 18.43
C TYR A 150 -11.37 34.27 18.53
N PHE A 151 -12.10 34.09 17.43
CA PHE A 151 -13.55 34.22 17.36
C PHE A 151 -14.27 33.25 18.32
N THR A 152 -13.92 31.97 18.31
CA THR A 152 -14.52 30.98 19.23
C THR A 152 -14.18 31.26 20.68
N ASN A 153 -12.95 31.69 21.00
CA ASN A 153 -12.62 32.13 22.37
C ASN A 153 -13.41 33.37 22.81
N THR A 154 -13.69 34.31 21.88
CA THR A 154 -14.56 35.46 22.16
C THR A 154 -16.01 35.03 22.40
N ILE A 155 -16.53 34.06 21.64
CA ILE A 155 -17.86 33.47 21.92
C ILE A 155 -17.90 32.84 23.31
N ILE A 156 -16.92 31.99 23.64
CA ILE A 156 -16.86 31.32 24.96
C ILE A 156 -16.79 32.35 26.09
N LYS A 157 -15.96 33.38 25.93
CA LYS A 157 -15.88 34.50 26.88
C LYS A 157 -17.23 35.19 27.04
N ASN A 158 -17.90 35.57 25.96
CA ASN A 158 -19.18 36.27 26.02
C ASN A 158 -20.29 35.40 26.64
N ILE A 159 -20.28 34.08 26.43
CA ILE A 159 -21.20 33.14 27.09
C ILE A 159 -20.92 33.08 28.60
N ALA A 160 -19.65 33.01 29.01
CA ALA A 160 -19.26 33.03 30.41
C ALA A 160 -19.63 34.34 31.13
N GLU A 161 -19.58 35.47 30.42
CA GLU A 161 -20.01 36.78 30.93
C GLU A 161 -21.55 36.91 30.98
N ALA A 162 -22.27 36.37 30.00
CA ALA A 162 -23.73 36.44 29.92
C ALA A 162 -24.46 35.46 30.84
N GLY A 163 -23.84 34.34 31.21
CA GLY A 163 -24.43 33.29 32.05
C GLY A 163 -24.60 33.64 33.54
N GLY A 164 -24.27 34.86 33.96
CA GLY A 164 -24.25 35.26 35.37
C GLY A 164 -23.01 34.71 36.06
N GLY A 165 -21.91 35.47 36.05
CA GLY A 165 -20.67 35.02 36.66
C GLY A 165 -20.83 34.63 38.13
N THR A 166 -20.18 33.53 38.54
CA THR A 166 -20.06 32.98 39.91
C THR A 166 -21.05 31.93 40.40
N GLU A 167 -21.55 31.03 39.54
CA GLU A 167 -21.63 29.63 40.01
C GLU A 167 -20.19 29.11 40.26
N ARG A 168 -19.85 28.90 41.54
CA ARG A 168 -18.51 28.51 41.99
C ARG A 168 -18.19 27.07 41.57
N GLY A 169 -17.71 26.88 40.33
CA GLY A 169 -17.21 25.59 39.86
C GLY A 169 -17.06 25.45 38.35
N ILE A 170 -17.77 26.24 37.54
CA ILE A 170 -17.77 26.08 36.08
C ILE A 170 -16.52 26.74 35.47
N VAL A 171 -15.62 25.91 34.92
CA VAL A 171 -14.42 26.36 34.19
C VAL A 171 -14.70 26.26 32.69
N PHE A 172 -14.81 27.41 32.02
CA PHE A 172 -14.96 27.43 30.56
C PHE A 172 -13.63 27.12 29.85
N PRO A 173 -13.60 26.19 28.88
CA PRO A 173 -12.38 25.85 28.16
C PRO A 173 -11.93 26.98 27.23
N LYS A 174 -10.62 27.19 27.11
CA LYS A 174 -10.02 28.21 26.25
C LYS A 174 -9.15 27.57 25.17
N LEU A 175 -9.58 27.68 23.91
CA LEU A 175 -8.86 27.13 22.77
C LEU A 175 -7.45 27.74 22.65
N ILE A 176 -6.48 26.86 22.47
CA ILE A 176 -5.05 27.15 22.49
C ILE A 176 -4.58 27.37 21.05
N GLN A 177 -3.81 28.44 20.83
CA GLN A 177 -3.17 28.69 19.53
C GLN A 177 -2.28 27.52 19.14
N PHE A 178 -2.35 27.11 17.87
CA PHE A 178 -1.77 25.86 17.39
C PHE A 178 -0.25 25.71 17.63
N ASP A 179 0.53 26.80 17.50
CA ASP A 179 1.96 26.79 17.79
C ASP A 179 2.24 26.51 19.29
N THR A 180 1.44 27.12 20.19
CA THR A 180 1.49 26.90 21.64
C THR A 180 1.01 25.50 22.02
N LEU A 181 -0.02 24.98 21.32
CA LEU A 181 -0.51 23.62 21.51
C LEU A 181 0.60 22.63 21.18
N GLU A 182 1.23 22.73 20.00
CA GLU A 182 2.34 21.86 19.59
C GLU A 182 3.50 21.87 20.58
N ALA A 183 3.88 23.04 21.12
CA ALA A 183 4.92 23.14 22.14
C ALA A 183 4.56 22.41 23.45
N ARG A 184 3.31 22.55 23.93
CA ARG A 184 2.81 21.81 25.10
C ARG A 184 2.75 20.31 24.85
N MET A 185 2.23 19.91 23.69
CA MET A 185 2.08 18.50 23.31
C MET A 185 3.44 17.82 23.11
N ARG A 186 4.46 18.54 22.62
CA ARG A 186 5.84 18.05 22.58
C ARG A 186 6.38 17.78 23.99
N LYS A 187 6.21 18.74 24.91
CA LYS A 187 6.63 18.59 26.32
C LYS A 187 5.92 17.42 27.01
N LYS A 188 4.61 17.22 26.75
CA LYS A 188 3.84 16.09 27.31
C LYS A 188 4.19 14.75 26.65
N THR A 189 4.24 14.65 25.33
CA THR A 189 4.53 13.35 24.68
C THR A 189 5.99 12.93 24.78
N GLY A 190 6.90 13.85 25.11
CA GLY A 190 8.34 13.62 25.05
C GLY A 190 8.85 13.28 23.65
N VAL A 191 8.04 13.47 22.60
CA VAL A 191 8.47 13.23 21.20
C VAL A 191 9.49 14.29 20.82
N GLN A 192 10.66 13.83 20.38
CA GLN A 192 11.75 14.68 19.95
C GLN A 192 12.09 14.36 18.49
N ALA A 193 12.16 15.41 17.67
CA ALA A 193 12.82 15.37 16.38
C ALA A 193 14.20 16.03 16.50
N PHE A 194 15.21 15.39 15.93
CA PHE A 194 16.58 15.88 15.93
C PHE A 194 16.85 16.72 14.69
N ILE A 195 17.66 17.77 14.84
CA ILE A 195 17.95 18.72 13.77
C ILE A 195 19.29 18.39 13.14
N TYR A 196 19.26 18.04 11.85
CA TYR A 196 20.46 17.92 11.02
C TYR A 196 20.65 19.17 10.15
N LYS A 197 21.92 19.51 9.87
CA LYS A 197 22.28 20.58 8.94
C LYS A 197 22.34 20.03 7.53
N VAL A 198 21.62 20.68 6.62
CA VAL A 198 21.49 20.27 5.22
C VAL A 198 21.95 21.40 4.30
N CYS A 199 22.59 21.03 3.19
CA CYS A 199 22.95 21.98 2.14
C CYS A 199 21.73 22.85 1.73
N PRO A 200 21.87 24.18 1.48
CA PRO A 200 20.72 25.03 1.14
C PRO A 200 20.00 24.60 -0.16
N GLN A 201 20.74 24.04 -1.12
CA GLN A 201 20.16 23.45 -2.35
C GLN A 201 19.60 22.03 -2.16
N GLY A 202 19.73 21.45 -0.96
CA GLY A 202 19.34 20.09 -0.60
C GLY A 202 20.28 18.98 -1.11
N CYS A 203 21.46 19.32 -1.64
CA CYS A 203 22.36 18.35 -2.26
C CYS A 203 22.76 17.18 -1.35
N LYS A 204 23.11 17.47 -0.10
CA LYS A 204 23.53 16.50 0.93
C LYS A 204 23.15 16.98 2.33
N VAL A 205 23.08 16.06 3.28
CA VAL A 205 23.13 16.37 4.71
C VAL A 205 24.59 16.38 5.20
N TYR A 206 24.88 17.18 6.22
CA TYR A 206 26.18 17.20 6.88
C TYR A 206 26.16 16.25 8.10
N PRO A 207 27.21 15.44 8.33
CA PRO A 207 27.27 14.54 9.48
C PRO A 207 27.10 15.26 10.82
N LYS A 208 26.56 14.57 11.84
CA LYS A 208 26.43 15.09 13.22
C LYS A 208 27.73 15.71 13.75
N ASN A 209 28.86 15.08 13.45
CA ASN A 209 30.18 15.47 13.92
C ASN A 209 30.88 16.51 13.01
N ASP A 210 30.25 16.93 11.90
CA ASP A 210 30.75 17.98 11.01
C ASP A 210 30.40 19.37 11.57
N THR A 211 31.18 19.81 12.55
CA THR A 211 31.07 21.15 13.16
C THR A 211 31.66 22.26 12.28
N SER A 212 32.17 21.94 11.07
CA SER A 212 32.80 22.92 10.20
C SER A 212 31.77 23.85 9.54
N VAL A 213 31.55 25.01 10.16
CA VAL A 213 30.75 26.11 9.59
C VAL A 213 31.45 26.75 8.38
N GLN A 214 32.76 26.52 8.26
CA GLN A 214 33.61 27.01 7.16
C GLN A 214 33.62 26.02 5.99
N GLY A 215 33.65 26.55 4.76
CA GLY A 215 33.68 25.78 3.52
C GLY A 215 32.36 25.79 2.75
N VAL A 216 32.33 25.04 1.66
CA VAL A 216 31.23 25.00 0.69
C VAL A 216 30.74 23.57 0.46
N CYS A 217 29.50 23.41 0.00
CA CYS A 217 29.01 22.12 -0.47
C CYS A 217 29.81 21.65 -1.70
N ASN A 218 30.41 20.46 -1.61
CA ASN A 218 31.18 19.80 -2.66
C ASN A 218 30.37 19.49 -3.96
N HIS A 219 29.04 19.62 -3.94
CA HIS A 219 28.17 19.38 -5.10
C HIS A 219 27.65 20.65 -5.78
N CYS A 220 27.50 21.77 -5.05
CA CYS A 220 26.87 22.98 -5.58
C CYS A 220 27.58 24.30 -5.22
N GLY A 221 28.68 24.26 -4.47
CA GLY A 221 29.47 25.44 -4.10
C GLY A 221 28.80 26.39 -3.08
N THR A 222 27.57 26.11 -2.62
CA THR A 222 26.90 26.98 -1.64
C THR A 222 27.58 26.89 -0.26
N PRO A 223 27.78 28.00 0.47
CA PRO A 223 28.41 28.00 1.79
C PRO A 223 27.73 27.08 2.81
N LYS A 224 28.52 26.41 3.66
CA LYS A 224 28.00 25.63 4.80
C LYS A 224 27.31 26.51 5.84
N SER A 225 27.72 27.76 5.99
CA SER A 225 27.12 28.75 6.90
C SER A 225 25.63 29.04 6.61
N GLU A 226 25.16 28.82 5.39
CA GLU A 226 23.76 28.99 4.98
C GLU A 226 22.89 27.75 5.24
N ALA A 227 23.46 26.66 5.79
CA ALA A 227 22.80 25.36 5.90
C ALA A 227 21.42 25.41 6.59
N GLN A 228 20.43 24.83 5.91
CA GLN A 228 19.06 24.71 6.41
C GLN A 228 18.93 23.58 7.43
N ASN A 229 17.92 23.67 8.31
CA ASN A 229 17.59 22.64 9.28
C ASN A 229 16.65 21.59 8.66
N MET A 230 16.89 20.32 8.94
CA MET A 230 15.98 19.21 8.64
C MET A 230 15.69 18.43 9.92
N ASN A 231 14.40 18.17 10.19
CA ASN A 231 13.97 17.37 11.32
C ASN A 231 14.01 15.88 10.95
N VAL A 232 14.56 15.06 11.84
CA VAL A 232 14.63 13.60 11.72
C VAL A 232 14.13 12.95 13.02
N LEU A 233 13.29 11.93 12.91
CA LEU A 233 12.91 11.06 14.02
C LEU A 233 13.83 9.83 14.05
N SER A 234 14.44 9.56 15.21
CA SER A 234 15.17 8.33 15.48
C SER A 234 14.23 7.12 15.41
N ILE A 235 14.66 6.05 14.76
CA ILE A 235 13.94 4.77 14.74
C ILE A 235 13.86 4.15 16.12
N GLY A 236 14.94 4.17 16.90
CA GLY A 236 14.96 3.64 18.26
C GLY A 236 13.91 4.33 19.15
N ASP A 237 13.89 5.67 19.14
CA ASP A 237 12.91 6.48 19.90
C ASP A 237 11.46 6.17 19.52
N GLN A 238 11.18 5.88 18.24
CA GLN A 238 9.83 5.56 17.75
C GLN A 238 9.44 4.11 18.06
N LEU A 239 10.36 3.14 17.92
CA LEU A 239 10.12 1.74 18.26
C LEU A 239 9.96 1.55 19.77
N ALA A 240 10.74 2.24 20.60
CA ALA A 240 10.59 2.23 22.05
C ALA A 240 9.17 2.62 22.48
N ARG A 241 8.57 3.63 21.82
CA ARG A 241 7.16 4.03 22.04
C ARG A 241 6.17 2.93 21.65
N VAL A 242 6.34 2.33 20.48
CA VAL A 242 5.48 1.21 20.03
C VAL A 242 5.57 0.02 20.99
N LEU A 243 6.75 -0.27 21.54
CA LEU A 243 6.98 -1.35 22.50
C LEU A 243 6.59 -1.00 23.95
N SER A 244 6.49 0.28 24.30
CA SER A 244 5.99 0.73 25.61
C SER A 244 4.50 0.45 25.78
N ASP A 245 3.74 0.59 24.69
CA ASP A 245 2.32 0.22 24.59
C ASP A 245 2.20 -1.31 24.72
N LYS A 246 1.56 -1.77 25.82
CA LYS A 246 1.37 -3.19 26.10
C LYS A 246 0.58 -3.88 25.00
N SER A 247 -0.49 -3.27 24.49
CA SER A 247 -1.34 -3.88 23.48
C SER A 247 -0.56 -4.10 22.18
N LYS A 248 0.16 -3.07 21.71
CA LYS A 248 0.95 -3.15 20.47
C LYS A 248 2.14 -4.09 20.61
N ARG A 249 2.83 -4.07 21.75
CA ARG A 249 3.93 -5.00 22.03
C ARG A 249 3.43 -6.44 22.07
N ASP A 250 2.39 -6.74 22.84
CA ASP A 250 1.89 -8.10 23.02
C ASP A 250 1.33 -8.65 21.69
N GLU A 251 0.70 -7.81 20.86
CA GLU A 251 0.25 -8.15 19.51
C GLU A 251 1.41 -8.41 18.52
N LEU A 252 2.44 -7.56 18.49
CA LEU A 252 3.65 -7.78 17.69
C LEU A 252 4.31 -9.12 18.10
N MET A 253 4.56 -9.30 19.40
CA MET A 253 5.29 -10.45 19.92
C MET A 253 4.51 -11.77 19.74
N SER A 254 3.19 -11.77 19.98
CA SER A 254 2.36 -12.96 19.82
C SER A 254 2.24 -13.38 18.35
N TYR A 255 2.00 -12.45 17.42
CA TYR A 255 1.97 -12.75 15.99
C TYR A 255 3.29 -13.37 15.51
N ARG A 256 4.42 -12.82 15.98
CA ARG A 256 5.77 -13.30 15.63
C ARG A 256 6.07 -14.69 16.18
N ARG A 257 5.83 -14.93 17.47
CA ARG A 257 6.04 -16.22 18.14
C ARG A 257 5.14 -17.34 17.59
N ASN A 258 3.92 -16.99 17.21
CA ASN A 258 2.93 -17.95 16.68
C ASN A 258 3.04 -18.14 15.16
N TYR A 259 3.95 -17.45 14.47
CA TYR A 259 4.09 -17.55 13.02
C TYR A 259 4.73 -18.88 12.61
N GLN A 260 3.95 -19.76 11.99
CA GLN A 260 4.45 -21.02 11.45
C GLN A 260 4.65 -20.90 9.93
N HIS A 261 5.85 -21.19 9.46
CA HIS A 261 6.15 -21.28 8.04
C HIS A 261 5.56 -22.58 7.46
N ASP A 262 4.91 -22.49 6.30
CA ASP A 262 4.50 -23.65 5.49
C ASP A 262 5.15 -23.52 4.11
N PRO A 263 6.02 -24.46 3.69
CA PRO A 263 6.72 -24.36 2.40
C PRO A 263 5.80 -24.41 1.17
N HIS A 264 4.52 -24.77 1.34
CA HIS A 264 3.53 -24.76 0.27
C HIS A 264 2.87 -23.39 0.06
N PHE A 265 2.99 -22.44 1.00
CA PHE A 265 2.26 -21.18 0.95
C PHE A 265 3.13 -19.95 1.26
N TYR A 266 2.90 -18.87 0.53
CA TYR A 266 3.40 -17.54 0.83
C TYR A 266 2.24 -16.68 1.34
N ARG A 267 2.22 -16.42 2.64
CA ARG A 267 1.21 -15.65 3.39
C ARG A 267 1.77 -14.34 3.91
N ASP A 268 3.07 -14.28 4.22
CA ASP A 268 3.73 -13.04 4.61
C ASP A 268 5.19 -12.92 4.12
N TYR A 269 5.91 -11.87 4.55
CA TYR A 269 7.35 -11.71 4.33
C TYR A 269 8.16 -12.85 4.97
N PHE A 270 7.64 -13.40 6.06
CA PHE A 270 8.26 -14.49 6.83
C PHE A 270 8.26 -15.85 6.14
N ASP A 271 7.57 -16.01 5.00
CA ASP A 271 7.73 -17.18 4.12
C ASP A 271 8.81 -16.97 3.05
N GLY A 272 9.40 -15.77 2.99
CA GLY A 272 10.48 -15.43 2.09
C GLY A 272 11.80 -16.08 2.50
N GLN A 273 12.53 -16.62 1.52
CA GLN A 273 13.82 -17.27 1.75
C GLN A 273 14.84 -16.34 2.43
N GLU A 274 14.77 -15.03 2.26
CA GLU A 274 15.71 -14.12 2.94
C GLU A 274 15.49 -14.04 4.45
N TYR A 275 14.24 -14.15 4.91
CA TYR A 275 13.93 -14.25 6.34
C TYR A 275 14.39 -15.60 6.91
N ILE A 276 14.13 -16.70 6.20
CA ILE A 276 14.58 -18.04 6.59
C ILE A 276 16.11 -18.07 6.69
N ASN A 277 16.80 -17.57 5.66
CA ASN A 277 18.26 -17.44 5.64
C ASN A 277 18.78 -16.53 6.76
N PHE A 278 18.03 -15.49 7.16
CA PHE A 278 18.39 -14.58 8.24
C PHE A 278 18.30 -15.26 9.61
N GLN A 279 17.23 -16.01 9.91
CA GLN A 279 17.14 -16.76 11.16
C GLN A 279 18.22 -17.85 11.25
N GLN A 280 18.45 -18.62 10.18
CA GLN A 280 19.56 -19.59 10.10
C GLN A 280 20.95 -18.95 10.24
N ARG A 281 21.11 -17.63 9.96
CA ARG A 281 22.33 -16.90 10.29
C ARG A 281 22.38 -16.56 11.78
N ARG A 282 21.28 -16.11 12.39
CA ARG A 282 21.24 -15.79 13.84
C ARG A 282 21.54 -17.02 14.71
N GLU A 283 20.89 -18.13 14.44
CA GLU A 283 21.09 -19.41 15.14
C GLU A 283 22.57 -19.84 15.10
N ARG A 284 23.20 -19.82 13.90
CA ARG A 284 24.60 -20.23 13.74
C ARG A 284 25.63 -19.31 14.40
N HIS A 285 25.32 -18.03 14.58
CA HIS A 285 26.23 -17.09 15.26
C HIS A 285 26.01 -17.05 16.78
N GLY A 286 25.10 -17.86 17.34
CA GLY A 286 24.81 -17.87 18.77
C GLY A 286 24.25 -16.54 19.29
N THR A 287 23.69 -15.68 18.43
CA THR A 287 23.00 -14.46 18.91
C THR A 287 21.87 -14.85 19.83
N ASN A 288 21.72 -14.12 20.94
CA ASN A 288 20.77 -14.42 22.00
C ASN A 288 19.38 -14.77 21.45
N VAL A 289 19.00 -16.04 21.59
CA VAL A 289 17.81 -16.63 20.91
C VAL A 289 16.52 -16.08 21.52
N ASP A 290 16.59 -15.64 22.78
CA ASP A 290 15.49 -15.05 23.54
C ASP A 290 15.12 -13.63 23.08
N GLU A 291 15.95 -12.97 22.27
CA GLU A 291 15.69 -11.63 21.74
C GLU A 291 15.00 -11.69 20.36
N GLU A 292 13.69 -11.41 20.32
CA GLU A 292 12.92 -11.39 19.07
C GLU A 292 13.42 -10.25 18.15
N PRO A 293 13.69 -10.52 16.86
CA PRO A 293 14.13 -9.51 15.90
C PRO A 293 12.93 -8.72 15.35
N ILE A 294 12.98 -7.39 15.50
CA ILE A 294 12.05 -6.48 14.82
C ILE A 294 12.58 -6.21 13.42
N LEU A 295 11.83 -6.63 12.40
CA LEU A 295 12.15 -6.40 11.01
C LEU A 295 11.47 -5.15 10.48
N LEU A 296 12.23 -4.34 9.75
CA LEU A 296 11.77 -3.10 9.12
C LEU A 296 11.89 -3.18 7.60
N ALA A 297 10.99 -2.49 6.90
CA ALA A 297 11.13 -2.19 5.47
C ALA A 297 11.19 -0.68 5.28
N LEU A 298 12.25 -0.19 4.61
CA LEU A 298 12.39 1.21 4.22
C LEU A 298 11.79 1.41 2.82
N TYR A 299 10.90 2.39 2.70
CA TYR A 299 10.38 2.91 1.45
C TYR A 299 10.93 4.33 1.29
N VAL A 300 11.52 4.62 0.13
CA VAL A 300 12.01 5.94 -0.25
C VAL A 300 11.34 6.32 -1.57
N ASP A 301 10.79 7.53 -1.64
CA ASP A 301 10.21 8.05 -2.89
C ASP A 301 10.20 9.58 -2.95
N GLY A 302 10.37 10.12 -4.15
CA GLY A 302 10.48 11.55 -4.46
C GLY A 302 9.17 12.15 -4.94
N PHE A 303 8.63 13.11 -4.19
CA PHE A 303 7.40 13.81 -4.53
C PHE A 303 7.60 15.32 -4.65
N LYS A 304 6.74 15.96 -5.45
CA LYS A 304 6.66 17.41 -5.49
C LYS A 304 5.58 17.90 -4.52
N PRO A 305 5.85 18.94 -3.70
CA PRO A 305 4.79 19.71 -3.05
C PRO A 305 3.90 20.35 -4.12
N GLN A 306 2.77 20.96 -3.72
CA GLN A 306 1.76 21.46 -4.67
C GLN A 306 2.34 22.30 -5.83
N SER A 307 1.67 22.21 -6.98
CA SER A 307 2.08 22.74 -8.30
C SER A 307 2.42 24.23 -8.38
N ASN A 308 2.15 24.99 -7.31
CA ASN A 308 2.42 26.43 -7.17
C ASN A 308 3.68 26.75 -6.34
N SER A 309 4.55 25.78 -6.09
CA SER A 309 5.87 26.00 -5.49
C SER A 309 6.80 26.71 -6.48
N PHE A 310 7.11 27.98 -6.22
CA PHE A 310 7.92 28.84 -7.11
C PHE A 310 9.36 28.34 -7.33
N ALA A 311 9.87 27.44 -6.48
CA ALA A 311 11.25 26.96 -6.49
C ALA A 311 11.48 25.70 -7.35
N GLY A 312 10.43 24.95 -7.70
CA GLY A 312 10.54 23.67 -8.40
C GLY A 312 11.05 22.49 -7.56
N ASP A 313 11.20 22.68 -6.24
CA ASP A 313 11.72 21.72 -5.27
C ASP A 313 11.02 20.34 -5.34
N THR A 314 11.81 19.30 -5.14
CA THR A 314 11.36 17.92 -4.93
C THR A 314 11.75 17.51 -3.50
N LEU A 315 10.86 16.80 -2.83
CA LEU A 315 11.05 16.28 -1.48
C LEU A 315 11.10 14.75 -1.55
N THR A 316 12.05 14.12 -0.86
CA THR A 316 12.14 12.65 -0.79
C THR A 316 11.70 12.18 0.59
N LEU A 317 10.61 11.42 0.67
CA LEU A 317 10.07 10.88 1.93
C LEU A 317 10.75 9.55 2.27
N PHE A 318 11.20 9.41 3.51
CA PHE A 318 11.68 8.15 4.08
C PHE A 318 10.56 7.60 4.98
N HIS A 319 9.94 6.50 4.54
CA HIS A 319 8.78 5.87 5.18
C HIS A 319 9.13 4.42 5.55
N VAL A 320 9.08 4.11 6.83
CA VAL A 320 9.47 2.81 7.39
C VAL A 320 8.22 2.07 7.85
N VAL A 321 8.16 0.79 7.50
CA VAL A 321 7.09 -0.13 7.86
C VAL A 321 7.64 -1.18 8.81
N ILE A 322 6.98 -1.40 9.95
CA ILE A 322 7.36 -2.45 10.91
C ILE A 322 6.83 -3.79 10.37
N LEU A 323 7.66 -4.54 9.63
CA LEU A 323 7.28 -5.84 9.08
C LEU A 323 6.89 -6.84 10.16
N SER A 324 7.47 -6.74 11.38
CA SER A 324 7.08 -7.60 12.50
C SER A 324 5.65 -7.41 13.01
N ALA A 325 4.94 -6.34 12.59
CA ALA A 325 3.53 -6.16 12.89
C ALA A 325 2.64 -7.15 12.10
N PRO A 326 1.44 -7.51 12.61
CA PRO A 326 0.46 -8.30 11.87
C PRO A 326 0.09 -7.66 10.51
N PRO A 327 -0.16 -8.45 9.44
CA PRO A 327 -0.34 -7.90 8.09
C PRO A 327 -1.51 -6.91 7.95
N HIS A 328 -2.53 -7.08 8.79
CA HIS A 328 -3.74 -6.24 8.78
C HIS A 328 -3.52 -4.87 9.46
N LEU A 329 -2.52 -4.73 10.33
CA LEU A 329 -2.19 -3.48 11.03
C LEU A 329 -0.96 -2.75 10.46
N ARG A 330 -0.02 -3.51 9.90
CA ARG A 330 1.30 -3.05 9.40
C ARG A 330 1.32 -1.77 8.56
N TYR A 331 0.22 -1.44 7.88
CA TYR A 331 0.10 -0.27 6.99
C TYR A 331 -0.80 0.85 7.51
N LEU A 332 -1.17 0.80 8.80
CA LEU A 332 -1.83 1.89 9.52
C LEU A 332 -0.80 2.91 10.01
N ASP A 333 -1.24 4.15 10.27
CA ASP A 333 -0.37 5.26 10.69
C ASP A 333 0.45 4.96 11.96
N ASP A 334 -0.09 4.12 12.85
CA ASP A 334 0.50 3.71 14.14
C ASP A 334 1.62 2.67 14.02
N TRP A 335 1.70 1.97 12.89
CA TRP A 335 2.67 0.89 12.62
C TRP A 335 3.70 1.27 11.54
N THR A 336 3.70 2.54 11.14
CA THR A 336 4.64 3.11 10.17
C THR A 336 5.30 4.38 10.72
N VAL A 337 6.58 4.57 10.44
CA VAL A 337 7.37 5.71 10.89
C VAL A 337 7.84 6.50 9.68
N GLN A 338 7.56 7.80 9.63
CA GLN A 338 8.13 8.67 8.61
C GLN A 338 9.32 9.39 9.23
N THR A 339 10.53 8.88 9.00
CA THR A 339 11.73 9.31 9.73
C THR A 339 12.19 10.70 9.32
N MET A 340 12.22 10.99 8.02
CA MET A 340 12.66 12.27 7.48
C MET A 340 12.04 12.57 6.11
N ILE A 341 12.07 13.84 5.73
CA ILE A 341 11.80 14.29 4.36
C ILE A 341 13.02 15.10 3.90
N ALA A 342 13.81 14.52 3.01
CA ALA A 342 15.01 15.15 2.47
C ALA A 342 14.62 16.21 1.41
N PRO A 343 15.10 17.46 1.51
CA PRO A 343 14.84 18.49 0.51
C PRO A 343 15.81 18.40 -0.68
N GLY A 344 15.40 18.87 -1.86
CA GLY A 344 16.32 19.12 -2.98
C GLY A 344 15.67 19.88 -4.13
N LYS A 345 16.39 20.82 -4.76
CA LYS A 345 15.84 21.62 -5.89
C LYS A 345 15.34 20.81 -7.09
N LYS A 346 15.80 19.56 -7.23
CA LYS A 346 15.36 18.61 -8.27
C LYS A 346 15.24 17.18 -7.70
N ALA A 347 16.18 16.83 -6.82
CA ALA A 347 16.22 15.72 -5.87
C ALA A 347 17.45 15.95 -4.95
N PRO A 348 17.65 15.19 -3.87
CA PRO A 348 18.96 15.03 -3.26
C PRO A 348 20.01 14.61 -4.31
N VAL A 349 21.23 15.15 -4.22
CA VAL A 349 22.34 14.80 -5.14
C VAL A 349 23.15 13.63 -4.58
N ASP A 350 23.33 13.63 -3.27
CA ASP A 350 24.02 12.63 -2.46
C ASP A 350 22.99 12.03 -1.49
N LEU A 351 22.17 11.11 -2.00
CA LEU A 351 21.15 10.40 -1.22
C LEU A 351 21.79 9.53 -0.12
N GLU A 352 22.98 8.98 -0.37
CA GLU A 352 23.73 8.18 0.61
C GLU A 352 24.03 8.97 1.89
N SER A 353 24.30 10.28 1.82
CA SER A 353 24.45 11.10 3.02
C SER A 353 23.21 11.11 3.91
N TYR A 354 22.00 11.12 3.33
CA TYR A 354 20.73 11.08 4.08
C TYR A 354 20.44 9.66 4.59
N LEU A 355 20.76 8.64 3.78
CA LEU A 355 20.67 7.24 4.17
C LEU A 355 21.62 6.90 5.33
N ALA A 356 22.80 7.51 5.42
CA ALA A 356 23.77 7.25 6.48
C ALA A 356 23.18 7.44 7.89
N ILE A 357 22.41 8.52 8.10
CA ILE A 357 21.72 8.77 9.37
C ILE A 357 20.86 7.57 9.80
N PHE A 358 20.12 6.99 8.84
CA PHE A 358 19.23 5.87 9.10
C PHE A 358 19.98 4.53 9.18
N VAL A 359 20.94 4.29 8.27
CA VAL A 359 21.65 3.01 8.17
C VAL A 359 22.67 2.83 9.31
N ASP A 360 23.28 3.91 9.80
CA ASP A 360 24.11 3.87 11.01
C ASP A 360 23.27 3.51 12.24
N GLU A 361 22.11 4.17 12.44
CA GLU A 361 21.19 3.85 13.54
C GLU A 361 20.72 2.39 13.50
N ILE A 362 20.31 1.90 12.31
CA ILE A 362 19.92 0.50 12.14
C ILE A 362 21.08 -0.46 12.38
N ARG A 363 22.30 -0.14 11.90
CA ARG A 363 23.48 -1.00 12.13
C ARG A 363 23.69 -1.18 13.64
N ASP A 364 23.70 -0.09 14.39
CA ASP A 364 24.07 -0.12 15.79
C ASP A 364 22.94 -0.75 16.65
N LEU A 365 21.65 -0.53 16.30
CA LEU A 365 20.51 -1.26 16.87
C LEU A 365 20.48 -2.77 16.49
N SER A 366 21.05 -3.14 15.34
CA SER A 366 21.17 -4.55 14.90
C SER A 366 22.32 -5.30 15.58
N GLU A 367 23.32 -4.55 16.03
CA GLU A 367 24.56 -5.07 16.61
C GLU A 367 24.50 -5.15 18.13
N HIS A 368 24.02 -4.09 18.80
CA HIS A 368 23.98 -4.01 20.26
C HIS A 368 22.60 -4.30 20.85
N GLY A 369 21.55 -4.24 20.03
CA GLY A 369 20.16 -4.42 20.47
C GLY A 369 19.60 -3.22 21.23
N MET A 370 18.37 -3.40 21.71
CA MET A 370 17.56 -2.37 22.34
C MET A 370 16.86 -2.91 23.59
N LEU A 371 16.91 -2.15 24.66
CA LEU A 371 16.19 -2.38 25.92
C LEU A 371 15.19 -1.25 26.13
N VAL A 372 13.91 -1.58 26.33
CA VAL A 372 12.86 -0.60 26.64
C VAL A 372 12.40 -0.84 28.07
N ARG A 373 12.39 0.23 28.87
CA ARG A 373 11.78 0.25 30.20
C ARG A 373 10.63 1.24 30.27
N VAL A 374 9.64 0.93 31.08
CA VAL A 374 8.51 1.79 31.39
C VAL A 374 8.43 1.98 32.90
N ASN A 375 8.52 3.23 33.37
CA ASN A 375 8.61 3.57 34.79
C ASN A 375 9.69 2.74 35.54
N GLY A 376 10.85 2.53 34.91
CA GLY A 376 11.96 1.73 35.43
C GLY A 376 11.83 0.20 35.29
N GLY A 377 10.65 -0.33 34.95
CA GLY A 377 10.46 -1.77 34.69
C GLY A 377 10.80 -2.15 33.24
N GLU A 378 11.62 -3.19 33.03
CA GLU A 378 11.88 -3.73 31.69
C GLU A 378 10.60 -4.29 31.05
N VAL A 379 10.27 -3.83 29.83
CA VAL A 379 9.07 -4.28 29.10
C VAL A 379 9.38 -4.94 27.76
N ALA A 380 10.52 -4.65 27.14
CA ALA A 380 10.94 -5.29 25.89
C ALA A 380 12.47 -5.29 25.73
N ARG A 381 12.99 -6.41 25.22
CA ARG A 381 14.40 -6.60 24.87
C ARG A 381 14.46 -7.23 23.48
N VAL A 382 15.01 -6.49 22.51
CA VAL A 382 14.88 -6.80 21.07
C VAL A 382 16.13 -6.41 20.30
N SER A 383 16.29 -6.94 19.09
CA SER A 383 17.22 -6.41 18.09
C SER A 383 16.47 -5.89 16.87
N VAL A 384 16.96 -4.83 16.21
CA VAL A 384 16.25 -4.19 15.10
C VAL A 384 17.04 -4.38 13.80
N HIS A 385 16.38 -4.86 12.75
CA HIS A 385 17.02 -5.20 11.47
C HIS A 385 16.24 -4.65 10.29
N LEU A 386 16.93 -4.03 9.33
CA LEU A 386 16.33 -3.65 8.05
C LEU A 386 16.33 -4.85 7.11
N ALA A 387 15.14 -5.35 6.78
CA ALA A 387 14.93 -6.51 5.92
C ALA A 387 14.97 -6.15 4.42
N MET A 388 14.52 -4.95 4.06
CA MET A 388 14.51 -4.47 2.67
C MET A 388 14.50 -2.95 2.57
N ALA A 389 14.96 -2.44 1.42
CA ALA A 389 14.82 -1.03 1.02
C ALA A 389 14.19 -0.94 -0.38
N THR A 390 13.21 -0.07 -0.61
CA THR A 390 12.49 -0.01 -1.90
C THR A 390 11.99 1.39 -2.25
N GLY A 391 11.60 1.56 -3.51
CA GLY A 391 10.95 2.72 -4.09
C GLY A 391 10.43 2.34 -5.48
N ASP A 392 10.17 3.34 -6.34
CA ASP A 392 9.97 3.06 -7.77
C ASP A 392 11.28 2.57 -8.44
N LEU A 393 11.25 2.22 -9.72
CA LEU A 393 12.47 1.75 -10.41
C LEU A 393 13.56 2.82 -10.57
N VAL A 394 13.24 4.11 -10.45
CA VAL A 394 14.23 5.18 -10.47
C VAL A 394 14.89 5.27 -9.09
N GLU A 395 14.09 5.30 -8.02
CA GLU A 395 14.61 5.44 -6.66
C GLU A 395 15.34 4.19 -6.18
N VAL A 396 14.88 2.98 -6.52
CA VAL A 396 15.67 1.75 -6.30
C VAL A 396 17.03 1.84 -7.00
N SER A 397 17.13 2.53 -8.15
CA SER A 397 18.42 2.73 -8.82
C SER A 397 19.33 3.70 -8.06
N HIS A 398 18.78 4.66 -7.30
CA HIS A 398 19.55 5.50 -6.38
C HIS A 398 19.98 4.71 -5.13
N LEU A 399 19.07 3.97 -4.51
CA LEU A 399 19.34 3.09 -3.34
C LEU A 399 20.40 2.01 -3.64
N MET A 400 20.56 1.60 -4.90
CA MET A 400 21.57 0.64 -5.36
C MET A 400 22.87 1.27 -5.87
N LEU A 401 23.00 2.61 -5.87
CA LEU A 401 24.05 3.34 -6.58
C LEU A 401 24.18 2.90 -8.05
N HIS A 402 23.07 2.58 -8.71
CA HIS A 402 23.01 2.05 -10.06
C HIS A 402 22.96 3.16 -11.14
N GLY A 403 23.27 2.81 -12.39
CA GLY A 403 23.19 3.67 -13.57
C GLY A 403 21.78 3.88 -14.14
N GLY A 404 20.72 3.44 -13.45
CA GLY A 404 19.33 3.53 -13.92
C GLY A 404 18.95 2.53 -15.01
N VAL A 405 17.64 2.45 -15.30
CA VAL A 405 17.03 1.44 -16.20
C VAL A 405 17.34 1.60 -17.69
N SER A 406 17.83 2.77 -18.11
CA SER A 406 18.20 3.08 -19.50
C SER A 406 19.65 2.74 -19.86
N SER A 407 20.43 2.25 -18.89
CA SER A 407 21.85 1.95 -19.04
C SER A 407 22.08 0.53 -19.61
N GLN A 408 23.30 0.24 -20.10
CA GLN A 408 23.62 -1.04 -20.77
C GLN A 408 23.25 -2.29 -19.93
N PHE A 409 23.57 -2.30 -18.65
CA PHE A 409 23.15 -3.31 -17.69
C PHE A 409 21.95 -2.80 -16.88
N GLY A 410 20.92 -2.32 -17.55
CA GLY A 410 19.82 -1.55 -16.96
C GLY A 410 18.98 -2.29 -15.90
N CYS A 411 19.10 -3.61 -15.78
CA CYS A 411 18.40 -4.36 -14.73
C CYS A 411 19.18 -4.35 -13.41
N MET A 412 18.49 -3.93 -12.36
CA MET A 412 18.92 -3.95 -10.96
C MET A 412 18.88 -5.35 -10.32
N LYS A 413 18.26 -6.36 -10.97
CA LYS A 413 18.21 -7.74 -10.48
C LYS A 413 19.19 -8.66 -11.20
N CYS A 414 19.30 -8.56 -12.52
CA CYS A 414 20.11 -9.48 -13.33
C CYS A 414 21.09 -8.76 -14.27
N LEU A 415 22.10 -9.49 -14.73
CA LEU A 415 23.16 -9.02 -15.62
C LEU A 415 22.74 -9.13 -17.10
N ILE A 416 21.61 -8.52 -17.47
CA ILE A 416 21.18 -8.44 -18.87
C ILE A 416 21.89 -7.27 -19.57
N ASP A 417 22.66 -7.59 -20.61
CA ASP A 417 23.23 -6.60 -21.54
C ASP A 417 22.16 -6.19 -22.58
N THR A 418 21.76 -4.92 -22.56
CA THR A 418 20.82 -4.34 -23.53
C THR A 418 21.51 -3.79 -24.78
N GLN A 419 22.83 -3.91 -24.89
CA GLN A 419 23.69 -3.31 -25.92
C GLN A 419 23.49 -1.79 -26.08
N GLY A 420 23.23 -1.09 -24.97
CA GLY A 420 22.95 0.34 -24.94
C GLY A 420 21.56 0.74 -25.43
N GLY A 421 20.71 -0.21 -25.82
CA GLY A 421 19.30 0.02 -26.12
C GLY A 421 18.42 0.01 -24.87
N GLN A 422 17.22 0.60 -24.96
CA GLN A 422 16.20 0.50 -23.88
C GLN A 422 15.41 -0.82 -23.91
N CYS A 423 15.85 -1.82 -24.70
CA CYS A 423 15.04 -2.95 -25.12
C CYS A 423 15.57 -4.27 -24.53
N PHE A 424 14.91 -4.74 -23.48
CA PHE A 424 15.23 -5.96 -22.73
C PHE A 424 14.78 -7.26 -23.45
N THR A 425 14.72 -7.27 -24.78
CA THR A 425 14.05 -8.31 -25.58
C THR A 425 14.86 -9.60 -25.76
N ARG A 426 16.12 -9.65 -25.29
CA ARG A 426 17.05 -10.77 -25.57
C ARG A 426 17.03 -11.89 -24.53
N THR A 427 16.74 -11.59 -23.26
CA THR A 427 16.77 -12.58 -22.17
C THR A 427 15.50 -12.48 -21.33
N ILE A 428 14.63 -13.47 -21.46
CA ILE A 428 13.35 -13.60 -20.72
C ILE A 428 13.27 -14.88 -19.86
N ARG A 429 14.37 -15.65 -19.79
CA ARG A 429 14.51 -16.90 -19.04
C ARG A 429 15.94 -17.01 -18.51
N ASN A 430 16.14 -17.82 -17.46
CA ASN A 430 17.45 -18.13 -16.87
C ASN A 430 18.26 -16.86 -16.54
N PHE A 431 17.65 -15.96 -15.76
CA PHE A 431 18.29 -14.71 -15.37
C PHE A 431 19.54 -14.98 -14.52
N GLN A 432 20.68 -14.48 -14.98
CA GLN A 432 21.88 -14.41 -14.16
C GLN A 432 21.73 -13.24 -13.17
N TYR A 433 21.28 -13.54 -11.94
CA TYR A 433 21.14 -12.55 -10.88
C TYR A 433 22.51 -11.98 -10.46
N ARG A 434 22.51 -10.73 -10.00
CA ARG A 434 23.72 -10.08 -9.47
C ARG A 434 24.19 -10.79 -8.19
N THR A 435 25.49 -10.90 -7.98
CA THR A 435 26.06 -11.57 -6.78
C THR A 435 26.36 -10.58 -5.65
N LEU A 436 26.50 -11.08 -4.42
CA LEU A 436 26.94 -10.28 -3.27
C LEU A 436 28.25 -9.54 -3.56
N GLU A 437 29.21 -10.22 -4.18
CA GLU A 437 30.50 -9.66 -4.58
C GLU A 437 30.32 -8.47 -5.51
N GLN A 438 29.45 -8.57 -6.52
CA GLN A 438 29.16 -7.47 -7.45
C GLN A 438 28.45 -6.28 -6.80
N LEU A 439 27.75 -6.50 -5.68
CA LEU A 439 27.08 -5.45 -4.91
C LEU A 439 28.00 -4.83 -3.85
N LYS A 440 29.02 -5.56 -3.38
CA LYS A 440 29.99 -5.13 -2.35
C LYS A 440 31.35 -4.67 -2.88
N ALA A 441 31.72 -5.02 -4.11
CA ALA A 441 33.03 -4.72 -4.66
C ALA A 441 33.28 -3.19 -4.72
N PRO A 442 34.40 -2.69 -4.16
CA PRO A 442 34.81 -1.31 -4.40
C PRO A 442 35.15 -1.13 -5.89
N LEU A 443 34.96 0.09 -6.40
CA LEU A 443 35.36 0.39 -7.77
C LEU A 443 36.90 0.42 -7.89
N PRO A 444 37.48 -0.21 -8.92
CA PRO A 444 38.89 -0.03 -9.25
C PRO A 444 39.21 1.45 -9.53
N VAL A 445 40.44 1.88 -9.24
CA VAL A 445 40.88 3.27 -9.43
C VAL A 445 40.65 3.70 -10.89
N GLY A 446 39.96 4.84 -11.08
CA GLY A 446 39.62 5.40 -12.40
C GLY A 446 38.38 4.80 -13.06
N VAL A 447 37.83 3.69 -12.56
CA VAL A 447 36.57 3.10 -13.06
C VAL A 447 35.38 3.83 -12.46
N LYS A 448 34.42 4.25 -13.28
CA LYS A 448 33.19 4.97 -12.84
C LYS A 448 32.06 4.05 -12.40
N HIS A 449 32.03 2.81 -12.89
CA HIS A 449 31.05 1.78 -12.53
C HIS A 449 31.45 0.40 -13.06
N VAL A 450 31.01 -0.66 -12.39
CA VAL A 450 31.12 -2.06 -12.85
C VAL A 450 29.71 -2.64 -12.97
N PHE A 451 29.34 -3.20 -14.13
CA PHE A 451 27.96 -3.60 -14.46
C PHE A 451 26.89 -2.56 -14.06
N ASN A 452 27.24 -1.28 -14.25
CA ASN A 452 26.47 -0.09 -13.91
C ASN A 452 26.18 0.14 -12.41
N ILE A 453 26.86 -0.57 -11.50
CA ILE A 453 26.96 -0.22 -10.07
C ILE A 453 28.10 0.79 -9.90
N LYS A 454 27.85 1.93 -9.25
CA LYS A 454 28.80 3.05 -9.04
C LYS A 454 29.61 2.93 -7.74
N GLY A 455 29.55 1.76 -7.09
CA GLY A 455 30.17 1.48 -5.80
C GLY A 455 29.20 0.73 -4.88
N PRO A 456 29.69 0.17 -3.76
CA PRO A 456 28.84 -0.46 -2.76
C PRO A 456 27.94 0.58 -2.10
N SER A 457 26.63 0.33 -2.11
CA SER A 457 25.66 1.13 -1.35
C SER A 457 25.88 0.92 0.15
N ILE A 458 25.62 1.96 0.95
CA ILE A 458 25.70 1.94 2.40
C ILE A 458 24.88 0.82 3.05
N PHE A 459 23.77 0.36 2.45
CA PHE A 459 23.01 -0.80 2.96
C PHE A 459 23.84 -2.09 3.04
N THR A 460 24.90 -2.22 2.23
CA THR A 460 25.75 -3.41 2.20
C THR A 460 26.55 -3.61 3.51
N THR A 461 26.64 -2.58 4.37
CA THR A 461 27.26 -2.67 5.70
C THR A 461 26.39 -3.37 6.74
N LEU A 462 25.10 -3.58 6.47
CA LEU A 462 24.15 -4.17 7.42
C LEU A 462 24.31 -5.69 7.54
N LYS A 463 24.23 -6.21 8.77
CA LYS A 463 24.26 -7.68 9.06
C LYS A 463 23.06 -8.42 8.43
N SER A 464 21.95 -7.73 8.22
CA SER A 464 20.75 -8.25 7.55
C SER A 464 20.87 -8.32 6.02
N PHE A 465 21.84 -7.63 5.40
CA PHE A 465 21.96 -7.56 3.94
C PHE A 465 22.18 -8.96 3.31
N PRO A 466 21.28 -9.44 2.44
CA PRO A 466 21.34 -10.77 1.83
C PRO A 466 22.43 -10.89 0.76
N ALA A 467 22.70 -12.13 0.35
CA ALA A 467 23.77 -12.45 -0.61
C ALA A 467 23.43 -12.13 -2.09
N ASN A 468 22.33 -11.42 -2.36
CA ASN A 468 21.77 -11.23 -3.70
C ASN A 468 20.85 -9.97 -3.73
N PRO A 469 20.40 -9.46 -4.90
CA PRO A 469 19.70 -8.17 -5.00
C PRO A 469 18.23 -8.19 -4.56
N SER A 470 17.77 -9.23 -3.87
CA SER A 470 16.45 -9.31 -3.24
C SER A 470 16.25 -8.29 -2.11
N PHE A 471 17.33 -7.78 -1.51
CA PHE A 471 17.26 -6.71 -0.49
C PHE A 471 16.48 -5.49 -0.98
N TYR A 472 16.73 -5.14 -2.24
CA TYR A 472 16.04 -4.04 -2.88
C TYR A 472 14.65 -4.54 -3.27
N GLY A 473 13.58 -3.87 -2.87
CA GLY A 473 12.22 -4.33 -3.16
C GLY A 473 11.88 -4.34 -4.66
N LEU A 474 10.72 -4.91 -4.97
CA LEU A 474 10.10 -4.79 -6.28
C LEU A 474 8.69 -4.22 -6.10
N ASP A 475 8.56 -2.92 -6.33
CA ASP A 475 7.29 -2.20 -6.16
C ASP A 475 6.20 -2.74 -7.09
N THR A 476 5.22 -3.44 -6.51
CA THR A 476 4.08 -4.00 -7.24
C THR A 476 3.08 -2.96 -7.72
N LEU A 477 2.95 -1.80 -7.06
CA LEU A 477 2.09 -0.70 -7.49
C LEU A 477 2.66 -0.04 -8.75
N HIS A 478 3.95 0.26 -8.74
CA HIS A 478 4.63 0.86 -9.89
C HIS A 478 4.86 -0.14 -11.02
N LEU A 479 5.12 -1.42 -10.73
CA LEU A 479 5.27 -2.46 -11.74
C LEU A 479 3.94 -2.83 -12.40
N LEU A 480 2.89 -3.12 -11.62
CA LEU A 480 1.63 -3.67 -12.14
C LEU A 480 0.63 -2.57 -12.49
N SER A 481 0.40 -1.60 -11.60
CA SER A 481 -0.69 -0.61 -11.78
C SER A 481 -0.26 0.54 -12.71
N ILE A 482 0.90 1.15 -12.48
CA ILE A 482 1.45 2.18 -13.39
C ILE A 482 2.24 1.57 -14.55
N GLY A 483 2.91 0.44 -14.33
CA GLY A 483 3.83 -0.12 -15.32
C GLY A 483 3.15 -0.99 -16.38
N LEU A 484 2.33 -1.95 -15.96
CA LEU A 484 1.62 -2.87 -16.85
C LEU A 484 0.22 -2.35 -17.21
N ALA A 485 -0.61 -2.00 -16.24
CA ALA A 485 -2.03 -1.71 -16.47
C ALA A 485 -2.25 -0.44 -17.29
N LYS A 486 -1.55 0.65 -16.97
CA LYS A 486 -1.52 1.85 -17.82
C LYS A 486 -0.95 1.57 -19.21
N HIS A 487 0.07 0.72 -19.33
CA HIS A 487 0.63 0.36 -20.64
C HIS A 487 -0.35 -0.47 -21.48
N LEU A 488 -1.09 -1.42 -20.86
CA LEU A 488 -2.20 -2.12 -21.51
C LEU A 488 -3.28 -1.13 -21.95
N TYR A 489 -3.64 -0.16 -21.10
CA TYR A 489 -4.57 0.90 -21.49
C TYR A 489 -4.07 1.67 -22.72
N GLU A 490 -2.80 2.11 -22.75
CA GLU A 490 -2.19 2.81 -23.89
C GLU A 490 -2.13 1.96 -25.17
N LEU A 491 -1.92 0.64 -25.05
CA LEU A 491 -1.95 -0.29 -26.19
C LEU A 491 -3.36 -0.46 -26.74
N LEU A 492 -4.33 -0.74 -25.87
CA LEU A 492 -5.73 -0.99 -26.23
C LEU A 492 -6.48 0.27 -26.71
N SER A 493 -6.04 1.46 -26.27
CA SER A 493 -6.64 2.76 -26.65
C SER A 493 -5.97 3.42 -27.86
N SER A 494 -4.89 2.83 -28.39
CA SER A 494 -4.18 3.35 -29.57
C SER A 494 -5.06 3.55 -30.81
N PRO A 495 -6.06 2.68 -31.12
CA PRO A 495 -6.99 2.91 -32.23
C PRO A 495 -7.86 4.17 -32.09
N LEU A 496 -8.28 4.51 -30.86
CA LEU A 496 -9.05 5.72 -30.57
C LEU A 496 -8.21 7.00 -30.54
N HIS A 497 -6.98 6.90 -30.05
CA HIS A 497 -6.13 8.06 -29.76
C HIS A 497 -4.70 7.89 -30.33
N PRO A 498 -4.53 7.66 -31.65
CA PRO A 498 -3.22 7.36 -32.25
C PRO A 498 -2.21 8.51 -32.11
N SER A 499 -2.68 9.75 -31.99
CA SER A 499 -1.84 10.93 -31.73
C SER A 499 -1.38 11.09 -30.27
N LYS A 500 -2.04 10.41 -29.31
CA LYS A 500 -1.63 10.38 -27.90
C LYS A 500 -0.80 9.13 -27.59
N PHE A 501 -1.19 7.99 -28.16
CA PHE A 501 -0.63 6.66 -27.89
C PHE A 501 0.00 6.08 -29.16
N ASP A 502 1.18 6.59 -29.51
CA ASP A 502 2.00 6.19 -30.66
C ASP A 502 2.62 4.79 -30.45
N ASN A 503 1.77 3.76 -30.42
CA ASN A 503 2.13 2.35 -30.18
C ASN A 503 2.10 1.48 -31.45
N ARG A 504 1.80 2.07 -32.62
CA ARG A 504 1.91 1.37 -33.91
C ARG A 504 3.36 1.34 -34.40
N TYR A 505 3.74 0.31 -35.14
CA TYR A 505 4.97 0.32 -35.91
C TYR A 505 4.90 1.39 -37.01
N LYS A 506 6.05 1.94 -37.40
CA LYS A 506 6.17 2.95 -38.46
C LYS A 506 6.94 2.35 -39.63
N PRO A 507 6.25 1.84 -40.65
CA PRO A 507 6.91 1.24 -41.80
C PRO A 507 7.67 2.28 -42.62
N SER A 508 8.74 1.83 -43.30
CA SER A 508 9.44 2.63 -44.29
C SER A 508 8.61 2.80 -45.58
N ILE A 509 9.06 3.66 -46.48
CA ILE A 509 8.40 3.89 -47.77
C ILE A 509 8.47 2.63 -48.64
N GLU A 510 9.56 1.87 -48.52
CA GLU A 510 9.82 0.60 -49.20
C GLU A 510 8.87 -0.47 -48.66
N GLU A 511 8.77 -0.62 -47.34
CA GLU A 511 7.85 -1.56 -46.69
C GLU A 511 6.38 -1.30 -47.07
N LEU A 512 5.98 -0.03 -47.17
CA LEU A 512 4.65 0.36 -47.64
C LEU A 512 4.39 -0.01 -49.11
N LYS A 513 5.39 0.17 -49.99
CA LYS A 513 5.31 -0.24 -51.40
C LYS A 513 5.21 -1.76 -51.53
N GLU A 514 6.04 -2.51 -50.81
CA GLU A 514 6.03 -3.98 -50.77
C GLU A 514 4.68 -4.52 -50.27
N ALA A 515 4.13 -3.93 -49.20
CA ALA A 515 2.82 -4.28 -48.65
C ALA A 515 1.63 -3.77 -49.49
N LYS A 516 1.86 -2.97 -50.53
CA LYS A 516 0.82 -2.30 -51.35
C LYS A 516 -0.13 -1.44 -50.52
N LEU A 517 0.41 -0.64 -49.59
CA LEU A 517 -0.34 0.24 -48.70
C LEU A 517 0.05 1.71 -48.94
N ASP A 518 -0.93 2.57 -49.24
CA ASP A 518 -0.68 3.99 -49.51
C ASP A 518 -0.30 4.80 -48.24
N LYS A 519 -0.60 4.29 -47.05
CA LYS A 519 -0.50 5.03 -45.78
C LYS A 519 -0.09 4.13 -44.62
N ALA A 520 0.85 4.61 -43.79
CA ALA A 520 1.27 3.95 -42.56
C ALA A 520 0.14 3.65 -41.56
N SER A 521 -0.96 4.40 -41.60
CA SER A 521 -2.14 4.14 -40.77
C SER A 521 -2.88 2.85 -41.10
N ALA A 522 -2.70 2.30 -42.32
CA ALA A 522 -3.26 1.02 -42.75
C ALA A 522 -2.36 -0.18 -42.40
N TRP A 523 -1.17 0.06 -41.81
CA TRP A 523 -0.26 -1.00 -41.40
C TRP A 523 -0.87 -1.82 -40.24
N PRO A 524 -0.80 -3.16 -40.27
CA PRO A 524 -1.42 -4.01 -39.24
C PRO A 524 -0.90 -3.70 -37.83
N TYR A 525 -1.83 -3.58 -36.88
CA TYR A 525 -1.56 -3.36 -35.46
C TYR A 525 -2.15 -4.51 -34.64
N THR A 526 -1.41 -5.01 -33.64
CA THR A 526 -1.82 -6.18 -32.84
C THR A 526 -3.10 -5.93 -32.04
N PHE A 527 -3.23 -4.74 -31.46
CA PHE A 527 -4.36 -4.39 -30.59
C PHE A 527 -5.35 -3.47 -31.33
N ASP A 528 -5.57 -3.72 -32.63
CA ASP A 528 -6.53 -2.96 -33.42
C ASP A 528 -7.95 -3.47 -33.16
N LEU A 529 -8.81 -2.56 -32.70
CA LEU A 529 -10.25 -2.76 -32.53
C LEU A 529 -10.95 -1.55 -33.15
N ASP A 530 -12.13 -1.78 -33.75
CA ASP A 530 -12.96 -0.70 -34.27
C ASP A 530 -13.20 0.35 -33.17
N PRO A 531 -12.86 1.64 -33.41
CA PRO A 531 -13.18 2.74 -32.50
C PRO A 531 -14.63 2.75 -31.99
N LYS A 532 -15.60 2.29 -32.80
CA LYS A 532 -17.01 2.14 -32.39
C LYS A 532 -17.21 1.11 -31.29
N VAL A 533 -16.48 -0.01 -31.34
CA VAL A 533 -16.52 -1.06 -30.31
C VAL A 533 -15.94 -0.52 -29.01
N LEU A 534 -14.80 0.16 -29.06
CA LEU A 534 -14.20 0.78 -27.88
C LEU A 534 -15.11 1.86 -27.27
N ALA A 535 -15.74 2.71 -28.10
CA ALA A 535 -16.73 3.68 -27.62
C ALA A 535 -17.95 3.01 -26.96
N LYS A 536 -18.46 1.90 -27.50
CA LYS A 536 -19.55 1.12 -26.89
C LYS A 536 -19.14 0.51 -25.54
N ILE A 537 -17.91 -0.01 -25.43
CA ILE A 537 -17.34 -0.49 -24.16
C ILE A 537 -17.28 0.65 -23.13
N GLY A 538 -16.87 1.85 -23.53
CA GLY A 538 -16.87 3.05 -22.68
C GLY A 538 -18.26 3.37 -22.10
N GLN A 539 -19.29 3.33 -22.94
CA GLN A 539 -20.69 3.48 -22.52
C GLN A 539 -21.13 2.39 -21.54
N TYR A 540 -20.78 1.12 -21.80
CA TYR A 540 -21.12 0.02 -20.90
C TYR A 540 -20.47 0.15 -19.52
N VAL A 541 -19.20 0.57 -19.44
CA VAL A 541 -18.52 0.86 -18.16
C VAL A 541 -19.26 1.97 -17.41
N ALA A 542 -19.58 3.08 -18.09
CA ALA A 542 -20.29 4.21 -17.48
C ALA A 542 -21.68 3.83 -16.94
N GLN A 543 -22.43 3.00 -17.67
CA GLN A 543 -23.75 2.51 -17.26
C GLN A 543 -23.65 1.54 -16.08
N SER A 544 -22.61 0.70 -16.04
CA SER A 544 -22.36 -0.26 -14.96
C SER A 544 -22.06 0.40 -13.61
N LYS A 545 -21.71 1.69 -13.58
CA LYS A 545 -21.39 2.42 -12.34
C LYS A 545 -22.41 2.25 -11.22
N LYS A 546 -23.72 2.25 -11.55
CA LYS A 546 -24.81 2.06 -10.58
C LYS A 546 -24.85 0.66 -9.97
N THR A 547 -24.30 -0.34 -10.67
CA THR A 547 -24.28 -1.75 -10.29
C THR A 547 -22.90 -2.23 -9.80
N ILE A 548 -21.88 -1.35 -9.76
CA ILE A 548 -20.58 -1.65 -9.11
C ILE A 548 -20.60 -1.16 -7.64
N PRO A 549 -20.23 -1.99 -6.65
CA PRO A 549 -20.25 -1.60 -5.24
C PRO A 549 -19.17 -0.57 -4.89
N THR A 550 -19.33 0.09 -3.74
CA THR A 550 -18.37 1.08 -3.19
C THR A 550 -17.02 0.49 -2.80
N THR A 551 -16.89 -0.83 -2.75
CA THR A 551 -15.62 -1.52 -2.48
C THR A 551 -14.62 -1.37 -3.61
N PHE A 552 -15.03 -1.15 -4.86
CA PHE A 552 -14.13 -0.82 -5.98
C PHE A 552 -13.70 0.66 -5.93
N ASN A 553 -12.40 0.92 -6.09
CA ASN A 553 -11.80 2.24 -5.96
C ASN A 553 -12.07 3.15 -7.18
N ALA A 554 -12.25 2.56 -8.36
CA ALA A 554 -12.39 3.29 -9.61
C ALA A 554 -13.77 3.94 -9.74
N PRO A 555 -13.89 5.06 -10.48
CA PRO A 555 -15.16 5.75 -10.64
C PRO A 555 -16.14 5.05 -11.59
N PHE A 556 -15.67 4.10 -12.43
CA PHE A 556 -16.43 3.47 -13.53
C PHE A 556 -17.15 4.50 -14.41
N ASN A 557 -16.43 5.56 -14.80
CA ASN A 557 -16.88 6.48 -15.84
C ASN A 557 -16.50 5.90 -17.23
N ASP A 558 -16.95 6.54 -18.31
CA ASP A 558 -16.46 6.21 -19.65
C ASP A 558 -14.94 6.47 -19.73
N ILE A 559 -14.18 5.39 -19.91
CA ILE A 559 -12.72 5.37 -19.94
C ILE A 559 -12.12 5.77 -21.30
N PHE A 560 -12.96 5.92 -22.32
CA PHE A 560 -12.59 6.20 -23.71
C PHE A 560 -13.13 7.56 -24.20
N ALA A 561 -13.89 8.26 -23.37
CA ALA A 561 -14.49 9.55 -23.70
C ALA A 561 -13.45 10.64 -24.06
N PRO A 562 -13.75 11.54 -25.02
CA PRO A 562 -12.89 12.66 -25.38
C PRO A 562 -12.56 13.54 -24.16
N GLY A 563 -11.27 13.57 -23.78
CA GLY A 563 -10.77 14.35 -22.65
C GLY A 563 -10.66 13.58 -21.32
N GLY A 564 -11.21 12.37 -21.20
CA GLY A 564 -11.31 11.63 -19.93
C GLY A 564 -10.02 11.00 -19.37
N VAL A 565 -8.85 11.25 -19.97
CA VAL A 565 -7.69 10.33 -19.93
C VAL A 565 -6.36 10.99 -19.55
N THR A 566 -6.34 11.95 -18.61
CA THR A 566 -5.07 12.52 -18.11
C THR A 566 -4.85 12.37 -16.61
N ASN A 567 -5.89 12.05 -15.83
CA ASN A 567 -5.86 12.15 -14.36
C ASN A 567 -6.23 10.82 -13.63
N TYR A 568 -6.12 9.66 -14.29
CA TYR A 568 -6.36 8.37 -13.63
C TYR A 568 -5.22 8.03 -12.67
N ARG A 569 -5.58 7.60 -11.46
CA ARG A 569 -4.65 7.14 -10.42
C ARG A 569 -4.17 5.72 -10.76
N ALA A 570 -3.11 5.27 -10.10
CA ALA A 570 -2.62 3.89 -10.22
C ALA A 570 -3.74 2.84 -10.06
N VAL A 571 -4.57 3.00 -9.02
CA VAL A 571 -5.71 2.10 -8.74
C VAL A 571 -6.80 2.11 -9.82
N ASP A 572 -6.95 3.20 -10.58
CA ASP A 572 -7.95 3.27 -11.65
C ASP A 572 -7.50 2.46 -12.87
N TYR A 573 -6.21 2.48 -13.21
CA TYR A 573 -5.63 1.61 -14.24
C TYR A 573 -5.63 0.14 -13.82
N GLU A 574 -5.32 -0.14 -12.56
CA GLU A 574 -5.35 -1.48 -11.97
C GLU A 574 -6.74 -2.14 -12.11
N GLU A 575 -7.80 -1.44 -11.70
CA GLU A 575 -9.17 -1.95 -11.83
C GLU A 575 -9.63 -2.03 -13.30
N PHE A 576 -9.15 -1.14 -14.18
CA PHE A 576 -9.32 -1.31 -15.62
C PHE A 576 -8.70 -2.63 -16.13
N MET A 577 -7.45 -2.93 -15.77
CA MET A 577 -6.77 -4.16 -16.19
C MET A 577 -7.40 -5.41 -15.59
N ILE A 578 -7.76 -5.39 -14.31
CA ILE A 578 -8.25 -6.59 -13.60
C ILE A 578 -9.71 -6.89 -13.94
N PHE A 579 -10.54 -5.88 -14.21
CA PHE A 579 -11.98 -6.07 -14.42
C PHE A 579 -12.46 -5.73 -15.83
N ILE A 580 -12.10 -4.56 -16.37
CA ILE A 580 -12.64 -4.09 -17.65
C ILE A 580 -12.00 -4.83 -18.84
N VAL A 581 -10.67 -5.01 -18.84
CA VAL A 581 -9.96 -5.75 -19.89
C VAL A 581 -10.52 -7.17 -20.08
N PRO A 582 -10.59 -8.04 -19.05
CA PRO A 582 -11.08 -9.41 -19.24
C PRO A 582 -12.60 -9.49 -19.49
N ALA A 583 -13.40 -8.63 -18.85
CA ALA A 583 -14.86 -8.66 -19.05
C ALA A 583 -15.25 -8.16 -20.45
N LEU A 584 -14.71 -7.03 -20.90
CA LEU A 584 -15.23 -6.29 -22.06
C LEU A 584 -14.28 -6.21 -23.26
N ILE A 585 -12.96 -6.27 -23.08
CA ILE A 585 -12.02 -6.02 -24.19
C ILE A 585 -11.45 -7.32 -24.76
N ALA A 586 -10.95 -8.21 -23.89
CA ALA A 586 -10.39 -9.50 -24.28
C ALA A 586 -11.32 -10.39 -25.14
N PRO A 587 -12.67 -10.40 -24.97
CA PRO A 587 -13.56 -11.20 -25.81
C PRO A 587 -13.58 -10.84 -27.30
N HIS A 588 -13.10 -9.65 -27.68
CA HIS A 588 -13.03 -9.20 -29.08
C HIS A 588 -11.76 -9.69 -29.81
N TYR A 589 -10.76 -10.21 -29.09
CA TYR A 589 -9.51 -10.68 -29.69
C TYR A 589 -9.51 -12.19 -30.01
N PRO A 590 -8.77 -12.63 -31.05
CA PRO A 590 -8.52 -14.04 -31.29
C PRO A 590 -7.65 -14.65 -30.19
N ASP A 591 -7.71 -15.98 -30.05
CA ASP A 591 -7.01 -16.73 -28.98
C ASP A 591 -5.50 -16.48 -28.89
N SER A 592 -4.83 -16.18 -29.99
CA SER A 592 -3.39 -15.83 -30.04
C SER A 592 -3.04 -14.57 -29.24
N ILE A 593 -3.96 -13.61 -29.13
CA ILE A 593 -3.79 -12.37 -28.35
C ILE A 593 -4.54 -12.48 -27.02
N ARG A 594 -5.76 -13.03 -27.06
CA ARG A 594 -6.67 -13.18 -25.92
C ARG A 594 -6.10 -14.02 -24.80
N LYS A 595 -5.45 -15.16 -25.10
CA LYS A 595 -4.89 -16.06 -24.05
C LYS A 595 -3.70 -15.43 -23.33
N PRO A 596 -2.68 -14.85 -23.99
CA PRO A 596 -1.62 -14.12 -23.29
C PRO A 596 -2.12 -12.89 -22.52
N LEU A 597 -3.07 -12.13 -23.09
CA LEU A 597 -3.65 -10.94 -22.43
C LEU A 597 -4.41 -11.32 -21.14
N LEU A 598 -5.30 -12.32 -21.20
CA LEU A 598 -5.96 -12.85 -20.00
C LEU A 598 -4.95 -13.48 -19.03
N GLY A 599 -3.92 -14.15 -19.55
CA GLY A 599 -2.84 -14.72 -18.74
C GLY A 599 -2.14 -13.67 -17.86
N ILE A 600 -1.71 -12.55 -18.44
CA ILE A 600 -1.03 -11.50 -17.66
C ILE A 600 -1.97 -10.73 -16.74
N VAL A 601 -3.24 -10.57 -17.11
CA VAL A 601 -4.29 -10.04 -16.20
C VAL A 601 -4.48 -10.96 -14.99
N LYS A 602 -4.54 -12.28 -15.20
CA LYS A 602 -4.64 -13.28 -14.11
C LYS A 602 -3.40 -13.24 -13.21
N VAL A 603 -2.20 -13.09 -13.77
CA VAL A 603 -0.96 -12.88 -12.97
C VAL A 603 -1.06 -11.61 -12.11
N ALA A 604 -1.45 -10.48 -12.68
CA ALA A 604 -1.53 -9.24 -11.92
C ALA A 604 -2.57 -9.32 -10.80
N ALA A 605 -3.74 -9.92 -11.05
CA ALA A 605 -4.76 -10.14 -10.03
C ALA A 605 -4.26 -11.07 -8.90
N LEU A 606 -3.57 -12.15 -9.25
CA LEU A 606 -3.02 -13.13 -8.31
C LEU A 606 -1.89 -12.53 -7.44
N VAL A 607 -1.01 -11.71 -8.02
CA VAL A 607 0.08 -11.03 -7.28
C VAL A 607 -0.44 -9.89 -6.39
N LEU A 608 -1.58 -9.29 -6.72
CA LEU A 608 -2.17 -8.17 -5.96
C LEU A 608 -3.18 -8.60 -4.88
N GLN A 609 -3.47 -9.90 -4.75
CA GLN A 609 -4.31 -10.43 -3.68
C GLN A 609 -3.60 -10.30 -2.31
N LYS A 610 -4.38 -10.27 -1.22
CA LYS A 610 -3.88 -10.01 0.14
C LYS A 610 -3.78 -11.23 1.07
N ASN A 611 -4.18 -12.41 0.60
CA ASN A 611 -4.37 -13.58 1.46
C ASN A 611 -3.13 -14.48 1.43
N GLU A 612 -2.99 -15.27 0.38
CA GLU A 612 -1.92 -16.26 0.24
C GLU A 612 -1.71 -16.64 -1.24
N LEU A 613 -0.48 -17.01 -1.58
CA LEU A 613 -0.10 -17.68 -2.83
C LEU A 613 0.32 -19.12 -2.51
N HIS A 614 -0.12 -20.10 -3.29
CA HIS A 614 0.42 -21.46 -3.20
C HIS A 614 1.73 -21.57 -4.01
N ALA A 615 2.64 -22.48 -3.64
CA ALA A 615 3.93 -22.64 -4.33
C ALA A 615 3.78 -22.95 -5.84
N SER A 616 2.70 -23.63 -6.25
CA SER A 616 2.39 -23.86 -7.67
C SER A 616 1.92 -22.61 -8.42
N ASP A 617 1.41 -21.58 -7.74
CA ASP A 617 1.02 -20.30 -8.38
C ASP A 617 2.22 -19.64 -9.04
N LEU A 618 3.43 -19.82 -8.50
CA LEU A 618 4.65 -19.27 -9.09
C LEU A 618 4.95 -19.91 -10.46
N GLN A 619 4.68 -21.21 -10.64
CA GLN A 619 4.79 -21.86 -11.95
C GLN A 619 3.80 -21.28 -12.96
N PHE A 620 2.56 -21.00 -12.51
CA PHE A 620 1.55 -20.31 -13.32
C PHE A 620 1.99 -18.89 -13.69
N ILE A 621 2.53 -18.12 -12.73
CA ILE A 621 3.04 -16.76 -12.95
C ILE A 621 4.17 -16.77 -13.98
N GLU A 622 5.19 -17.62 -13.80
CA GLU A 622 6.30 -17.77 -14.75
C GLU A 622 5.78 -18.14 -16.14
N ALA A 623 4.87 -19.11 -16.25
CA ALA A 623 4.29 -19.52 -17.53
C ALA A 623 3.54 -18.39 -18.24
N LYS A 624 2.69 -17.63 -17.54
CA LYS A 624 1.86 -16.58 -18.14
C LYS A 624 2.61 -15.28 -18.43
N VAL A 625 3.62 -14.93 -17.62
CA VAL A 625 4.58 -13.86 -17.96
C VAL A 625 5.35 -14.24 -19.23
N ASN A 626 5.82 -15.48 -19.34
CA ASN A 626 6.47 -15.98 -20.56
C ASN A 626 5.55 -15.92 -21.80
N ASP A 627 4.28 -16.33 -21.68
CA ASP A 627 3.33 -16.27 -22.79
C ASP A 627 3.08 -14.83 -23.26
N TRP A 628 3.00 -13.88 -22.33
CA TRP A 628 2.91 -12.44 -22.64
C TRP A 628 4.18 -11.90 -23.32
N HIS A 629 5.37 -12.25 -22.83
CA HIS A 629 6.64 -11.86 -23.46
C HIS A 629 6.78 -12.41 -24.87
N LYS A 630 6.41 -13.69 -25.10
CA LYS A 630 6.41 -14.31 -26.43
C LYS A 630 5.49 -13.54 -27.39
N LEU A 631 4.29 -13.16 -26.98
CA LEU A 631 3.38 -12.35 -27.80
C LEU A 631 4.04 -11.03 -28.20
N LEU A 632 4.52 -10.24 -27.24
CA LEU A 632 5.16 -8.95 -27.53
C LEU A 632 6.36 -9.08 -28.46
N ILE A 633 7.26 -10.03 -28.21
CA ILE A 633 8.47 -10.24 -29.03
C ILE A 633 8.09 -10.71 -30.44
N THR A 634 7.09 -11.57 -30.59
CA THR A 634 6.63 -12.06 -31.89
C THR A 634 6.01 -10.93 -32.72
N GLU A 635 5.14 -10.12 -32.11
CA GLU A 635 4.47 -9.01 -32.79
C GLU A 635 5.42 -7.83 -33.08
N ILE A 636 6.48 -7.66 -32.29
CA ILE A 636 7.60 -6.75 -32.61
C ILE A 636 8.40 -7.27 -33.82
N LYS A 637 8.75 -8.57 -33.85
CA LYS A 637 9.45 -9.18 -35.00
C LYS A 637 8.59 -9.14 -36.28
N ALA A 638 7.28 -9.30 -36.15
CA ALA A 638 6.31 -9.15 -37.23
C ALA A 638 6.02 -7.69 -37.62
N LYS A 639 6.76 -6.72 -37.05
CA LYS A 639 6.63 -5.28 -37.33
C LYS A 639 5.20 -4.74 -37.12
N ARG A 640 4.42 -5.30 -36.19
CA ARG A 640 3.09 -4.81 -35.81
C ARG A 640 3.15 -3.92 -34.57
N LEU A 641 4.12 -4.18 -33.70
CA LEU A 641 4.46 -3.35 -32.54
C LEU A 641 5.88 -2.77 -32.72
N PRO A 642 6.14 -1.52 -32.29
CA PRO A 642 7.49 -0.97 -32.26
C PRO A 642 8.28 -1.55 -31.09
N ILE A 643 9.60 -1.63 -31.22
CA ILE A 643 10.48 -2.24 -30.19
C ILE A 643 10.34 -1.57 -28.80
N LYS A 644 10.01 -0.27 -28.76
CA LYS A 644 9.74 0.52 -27.54
C LYS A 644 8.54 0.00 -26.72
N THR A 645 7.69 -0.86 -27.27
CA THR A 645 6.60 -1.52 -26.54
C THR A 645 7.15 -2.50 -25.50
N PHE A 646 8.33 -3.09 -25.69
CA PHE A 646 8.97 -3.90 -24.65
C PHE A 646 9.70 -3.02 -23.61
N ARG A 647 8.91 -2.35 -22.76
CA ARG A 647 9.38 -1.43 -21.70
C ARG A 647 10.18 -2.17 -20.61
N PRO A 648 11.02 -1.49 -19.81
CA PRO A 648 11.71 -2.09 -18.66
C PRO A 648 10.77 -2.87 -17.75
N ASN A 649 9.58 -2.31 -17.43
CA ASN A 649 8.56 -2.98 -16.62
C ASN A 649 8.16 -4.36 -17.17
N ALA A 650 8.15 -4.57 -18.49
CA ALA A 650 7.88 -5.89 -19.06
C ALA A 650 8.95 -6.91 -18.64
N HIS A 651 10.23 -6.55 -18.68
CA HIS A 651 11.31 -7.40 -18.19
C HIS A 651 11.20 -7.67 -16.67
N TYR A 652 10.84 -6.65 -15.87
CA TYR A 652 10.67 -6.81 -14.42
C TYR A 652 9.53 -7.75 -14.00
N LEU A 653 8.52 -7.98 -14.86
CA LEU A 653 7.54 -9.05 -14.64
C LEU A 653 8.20 -10.43 -14.57
N GLY A 654 9.33 -10.64 -15.26
CA GLY A 654 10.11 -11.88 -15.21
C GLY A 654 10.77 -12.13 -13.86
N HIS A 655 10.97 -11.09 -13.04
CA HIS A 655 11.56 -11.20 -11.70
C HIS A 655 10.53 -11.42 -10.59
N LEU A 656 9.23 -11.43 -10.90
CA LEU A 656 8.16 -11.55 -9.90
C LEU A 656 8.31 -12.78 -8.99
N THR A 657 8.50 -13.96 -9.56
CA THR A 657 8.58 -15.20 -8.76
C THR A 657 9.88 -15.34 -7.99
N TYR A 658 10.98 -14.79 -8.51
CA TYR A 658 12.23 -14.67 -7.74
C TYR A 658 12.05 -13.76 -6.53
N MET A 659 11.37 -12.61 -6.69
CA MET A 659 11.07 -11.72 -5.57
C MET A 659 10.06 -12.34 -4.58
N ILE A 660 9.06 -13.09 -5.04
CA ILE A 660 8.13 -13.83 -4.16
C ILE A 660 8.88 -14.91 -3.35
N LYS A 661 9.76 -15.70 -4.01
CA LYS A 661 10.60 -16.69 -3.32
C LYS A 661 11.51 -16.05 -2.27
N ALA A 662 12.03 -14.85 -2.53
CA ALA A 662 12.95 -14.17 -1.63
C ALA A 662 12.26 -13.39 -0.49
N GLN A 663 11.23 -12.60 -0.80
CA GLN A 663 10.56 -11.66 0.11
C GLN A 663 9.13 -12.10 0.53
N GLY A 664 8.67 -13.29 0.13
CA GLY A 664 7.34 -13.79 0.49
C GLY A 664 6.19 -13.10 -0.28
N LEU A 665 5.04 -12.97 0.37
CA LEU A 665 3.83 -12.43 -0.28
C LEU A 665 3.99 -10.94 -0.66
N PRO A 666 3.80 -10.53 -1.93
CA PRO A 666 4.03 -9.13 -2.35
C PRO A 666 3.05 -8.10 -1.76
N ALA A 667 1.95 -8.54 -1.16
CA ALA A 667 1.07 -7.68 -0.36
C ALA A 667 1.72 -7.23 0.95
N SER A 668 2.73 -7.95 1.45
CA SER A 668 3.48 -7.67 2.67
C SER A 668 4.63 -6.67 2.48
N THR A 669 4.95 -6.32 1.24
CA THR A 669 6.03 -5.39 0.84
C THR A 669 5.52 -4.24 -0.07
N SER A 670 4.29 -3.77 0.15
CA SER A 670 3.59 -2.87 -0.76
C SER A 670 3.83 -1.37 -0.51
N SER A 671 4.32 -0.68 -1.54
CA SER A 671 4.51 0.79 -1.58
C SER A 671 3.23 1.62 -1.49
N ARG A 672 2.04 1.00 -1.40
CA ARG A 672 0.77 1.75 -1.28
C ARG A 672 0.67 2.58 0.00
N SER A 673 1.47 2.29 1.03
CA SER A 673 1.49 3.06 2.28
C SER A 673 2.28 4.35 2.15
N ILE A 674 3.47 4.34 1.51
CA ILE A 674 4.24 5.56 1.26
C ILE A 674 3.48 6.54 0.36
N GLU A 675 2.76 6.07 -0.67
CA GLU A 675 1.91 6.93 -1.53
C GLU A 675 0.79 7.64 -0.75
N ARG A 676 0.11 6.92 0.16
CA ARG A 676 -0.90 7.54 1.05
C ARG A 676 -0.27 8.58 1.99
N SER A 677 0.93 8.29 2.50
CA SER A 677 1.71 9.24 3.30
C SER A 677 2.08 10.48 2.47
N ILE A 678 2.61 10.30 1.27
CA ILE A 678 2.98 11.38 0.34
C ILE A 678 1.77 12.26 0.04
N ASP A 679 0.61 11.69 -0.28
CA ASP A 679 -0.61 12.48 -0.53
C ASP A 679 -1.12 13.23 0.72
N ARG A 680 -0.88 12.70 1.92
CA ARG A 680 -1.11 13.44 3.17
C ARG A 680 -0.13 14.61 3.31
N TYR A 681 1.17 14.40 3.08
CA TYR A 681 2.17 15.46 3.13
C TYR A 681 1.93 16.55 2.06
N LYS A 682 1.57 16.19 0.82
CA LYS A 682 1.19 17.16 -0.25
C LYS A 682 0.01 18.06 0.13
N ARG A 683 -0.91 17.59 0.99
CA ARG A 683 -2.02 18.41 1.51
C ARG A 683 -1.59 19.33 2.65
N LEU A 684 -0.74 18.83 3.55
CA LEU A 684 -0.30 19.56 4.75
C LEU A 684 0.83 20.57 4.47
N ILE A 685 1.67 20.31 3.47
CA ILE A 685 2.73 21.21 3.00
C ILE A 685 2.09 22.34 2.19
N SER A 686 1.79 23.44 2.86
CA SER A 686 1.18 24.65 2.29
C SER A 686 2.20 25.77 2.03
N ALA A 687 3.45 25.63 2.50
CA ALA A 687 4.49 26.64 2.31
C ALA A 687 4.95 26.72 0.84
N ARG A 688 5.11 27.96 0.34
CA ARG A 688 5.64 28.24 -1.01
C ARG A 688 7.17 28.46 -1.05
N THR A 689 7.77 28.66 0.12
CA THR A 689 9.20 28.89 0.35
C THR A 689 9.65 28.05 1.56
N ASN A 690 10.94 27.71 1.65
CA ASN A 690 11.51 26.88 2.73
C ASN A 690 10.74 25.56 2.95
N VAL A 691 10.35 24.92 1.85
CA VAL A 691 9.41 23.78 1.85
C VAL A 691 9.96 22.61 2.68
N GLY A 692 11.27 22.34 2.64
CA GLY A 692 11.92 21.32 3.46
C GLY A 692 11.73 21.53 4.97
N ILE A 693 11.88 22.76 5.46
CA ILE A 693 11.66 23.11 6.87
C ILE A 693 10.18 22.91 7.24
N ASN A 694 9.25 23.31 6.36
CA ASN A 694 7.82 23.09 6.59
C ASN A 694 7.49 21.58 6.65
N ALA A 695 8.06 20.77 5.75
CA ALA A 695 7.89 19.32 5.73
C ALA A 695 8.42 18.68 7.02
N GLY A 696 9.64 19.04 7.47
CA GLY A 696 10.22 18.55 8.72
C GLY A 696 9.38 18.89 9.96
N ASN A 697 8.80 20.09 10.01
CA ASN A 697 7.88 20.48 11.10
C ASN A 697 6.57 19.67 11.07
N ILE A 698 6.09 19.27 9.89
CA ILE A 698 4.89 18.43 9.76
C ILE A 698 5.17 17.00 10.23
N ILE A 699 6.35 16.43 9.95
CA ILE A 699 6.75 15.09 10.45
C ILE A 699 6.67 15.03 11.97
N ASP A 700 7.39 15.95 12.62
CA ASP A 700 7.49 16.10 14.08
C ASP A 700 6.10 16.22 14.72
N ARG A 701 5.28 17.13 14.21
CA ARG A 701 3.88 17.30 14.60
C ARG A 701 3.02 16.04 14.41
N LEU A 702 3.18 15.30 13.30
CA LEU A 702 2.44 14.05 13.07
C LEU A 702 2.92 12.89 13.95
N ALA A 703 4.16 12.91 14.45
CA ALA A 703 4.62 11.97 15.48
C ALA A 703 4.05 12.32 16.85
N ILE A 704 4.04 13.60 17.25
CA ILE A 704 3.36 14.08 18.46
C ILE A 704 1.89 13.65 18.47
N MET A 705 1.14 13.91 17.39
CA MET A 705 -0.28 13.53 17.30
C MET A 705 -0.53 12.01 17.37
N ARG A 706 0.41 11.18 16.91
CA ARG A 706 0.34 9.71 17.06
C ARG A 706 0.62 9.27 18.48
N ALA A 707 1.63 9.84 19.14
CA ALA A 707 1.92 9.57 20.54
C ALA A 707 0.73 9.90 21.45
N ILE A 708 0.03 11.02 21.21
CA ILE A 708 -1.22 11.35 21.92
C ILE A 708 -2.27 10.26 21.71
N LYS A 709 -2.56 9.88 20.47
CA LYS A 709 -3.61 8.90 20.13
C LYS A 709 -3.32 7.51 20.75
N ALA A 710 -2.07 7.09 20.77
CA ALA A 710 -1.63 5.87 21.46
C ALA A 710 -1.70 6.00 23.01
N SER A 711 -1.43 7.17 23.58
CA SER A 711 -1.55 7.37 25.03
C SER A 711 -2.98 7.37 25.55
N THR A 712 -3.97 7.74 24.72
CA THR A 712 -5.39 7.79 25.11
C THR A 712 -6.07 6.41 25.13
N THR A 713 -5.49 5.36 24.53
CA THR A 713 -6.06 4.00 24.52
C THR A 713 -5.73 3.19 25.78
N GLY A 714 -5.95 3.80 26.96
CA GLY A 714 -5.51 3.29 28.26
C GLY A 714 -6.04 1.91 28.67
N ASP A 715 -5.32 1.36 29.65
CA ASP A 715 -5.41 0.01 30.26
C ASP A 715 -6.80 -0.67 30.27
N GLY A 716 -6.80 -1.96 29.94
CA GLY A 716 -7.99 -2.81 29.88
C GLY A 716 -8.24 -3.58 31.17
N THR A 717 -8.62 -2.89 32.24
CA THR A 717 -9.11 -3.50 33.50
C THR A 717 -10.57 -3.16 33.82
N GLY A 718 -11.35 -2.80 32.81
CA GLY A 718 -12.79 -2.58 32.92
C GLY A 718 -13.53 -3.40 31.88
N ASP A 719 -14.39 -4.30 32.35
CA ASP A 719 -15.27 -5.11 31.50
C ASP A 719 -16.32 -4.19 30.84
N GLY A 720 -16.35 -4.16 29.51
CA GLY A 720 -17.28 -3.30 28.78
C GLY A 720 -16.89 -3.08 27.32
N GLU A 721 -17.77 -3.49 26.41
CA GLU A 721 -17.67 -3.22 24.98
C GLU A 721 -18.03 -1.75 24.70
N ASP A 722 -17.03 -0.86 24.60
CA ASP A 722 -17.09 0.36 23.78
C ASP A 722 -15.74 1.11 23.74
N LYS A 723 -14.76 0.59 22.99
CA LYS A 723 -13.42 1.20 22.86
C LYS A 723 -13.23 1.97 21.55
N LEU A 724 -14.01 3.03 21.34
CA LEU A 724 -13.93 3.88 20.15
C LEU A 724 -13.26 5.24 20.43
N ASN A 725 -11.94 5.24 20.59
CA ASN A 725 -11.05 6.41 20.77
C ASN A 725 -11.45 7.36 21.92
N ASP A 726 -10.85 7.16 23.09
CA ASP A 726 -10.99 7.98 24.31
C ASP A 726 -10.94 9.51 24.07
N LEU A 727 -10.12 9.99 23.12
CA LEU A 727 -10.10 11.42 22.76
C LEU A 727 -11.45 11.92 22.21
N ASP A 728 -12.11 11.14 21.34
CA ASP A 728 -13.41 11.49 20.77
C ASP A 728 -14.55 11.31 21.80
N ALA A 729 -14.45 10.30 22.66
CA ALA A 729 -15.38 10.05 23.76
C ALA A 729 -15.34 11.16 24.83
N ARG A 730 -14.15 11.54 25.32
CA ARG A 730 -13.94 12.61 26.32
C ARG A 730 -14.38 13.99 25.85
N ILE A 731 -14.35 14.23 24.54
CA ILE A 731 -14.66 15.54 23.95
C ILE A 731 -16.16 15.74 23.74
N ASN A 732 -16.94 14.67 23.58
CA ASN A 732 -18.41 14.66 23.48
C ASN A 732 -19.02 15.66 22.45
N LEU A 733 -18.22 16.17 21.51
CA LEU A 733 -18.63 17.14 20.50
C LEU A 733 -19.39 16.45 19.37
N LEU A 734 -20.73 16.55 19.39
CA LEU A 734 -21.67 16.45 18.25
C LEU A 734 -21.13 15.75 16.99
N VAL A 735 -20.68 14.51 17.14
CA VAL A 735 -20.38 13.62 16.01
C VAL A 735 -21.73 13.28 15.37
N PRO A 736 -21.84 13.14 14.03
CA PRO A 736 -23.02 12.52 13.42
C PRO A 736 -23.29 11.20 14.15
N ARG A 737 -24.49 11.06 14.76
CA ARG A 737 -24.81 10.04 15.77
C ARG A 737 -24.15 8.70 15.46
N ARG A 738 -23.22 8.28 16.33
CA ARG A 738 -22.71 6.91 16.35
C ARG A 738 -23.61 6.04 17.21
N TYR A 739 -23.33 4.75 17.13
CA TYR A 739 -24.24 3.66 17.41
C TYR A 739 -24.76 3.68 18.85
N ASP A 740 -26.06 3.51 18.96
CA ASP A 740 -26.82 3.28 20.18
C ASP A 740 -27.39 1.85 20.10
N PRO A 741 -27.72 1.16 21.20
CA PRO A 741 -28.32 -0.19 21.14
C PRO A 741 -29.63 -0.29 20.33
N THR A 742 -30.27 0.84 20.00
CA THR A 742 -31.40 0.89 19.04
C THR A 742 -30.99 0.85 17.56
N THR A 743 -29.69 0.85 17.25
CA THR A 743 -29.16 0.96 15.88
C THR A 743 -28.51 -0.32 15.34
N PHE A 744 -28.36 -1.35 16.18
CA PHE A 744 -27.87 -2.67 15.79
C PHE A 744 -28.53 -3.78 16.64
N VAL A 745 -28.47 -5.02 16.17
CA VAL A 745 -29.09 -6.19 16.80
C VAL A 745 -28.16 -7.40 16.69
N ASN A 746 -27.88 -8.03 17.84
CA ASN A 746 -27.03 -9.21 17.95
C ASN A 746 -27.86 -10.52 17.95
N LEU A 747 -27.17 -11.64 17.72
CA LEU A 747 -27.68 -12.97 18.06
C LEU A 747 -27.70 -13.16 19.58
N LYS A 748 -28.63 -13.97 20.11
CA LYS A 748 -28.57 -14.40 21.52
C LYS A 748 -27.26 -15.15 21.76
N ASN A 749 -26.59 -14.85 22.88
CA ASN A 749 -25.30 -15.40 23.29
C ASN A 749 -24.09 -15.04 22.41
N ASP A 750 -24.16 -13.97 21.61
CA ASP A 750 -23.00 -13.41 20.92
C ASP A 750 -22.18 -12.51 21.86
N ASN A 751 -20.88 -12.78 22.00
CA ASN A 751 -19.93 -12.04 22.83
C ASN A 751 -19.42 -10.77 22.10
N GLY A 752 -20.36 -10.00 21.54
CA GLY A 752 -20.17 -8.71 20.83
C GLY A 752 -19.30 -8.70 19.57
N ASN A 753 -18.55 -9.77 19.29
CA ASN A 753 -17.61 -9.87 18.17
C ASN A 753 -18.14 -10.70 16.98
N GLY A 754 -19.34 -11.27 17.08
CA GLY A 754 -19.97 -12.05 16.01
C GLY A 754 -20.71 -11.23 14.96
N SER A 755 -21.71 -11.83 14.33
CA SER A 755 -22.44 -11.21 13.22
C SER A 755 -23.63 -10.40 13.73
N GLN A 756 -23.80 -9.20 13.18
CA GLN A 756 -24.73 -8.20 13.70
C GLN A 756 -25.58 -7.59 12.57
N LEU A 757 -26.84 -7.30 12.85
CA LEU A 757 -27.72 -6.50 12.00
C LEU A 757 -27.65 -5.03 12.41
N TRP A 758 -27.73 -4.10 11.45
CA TRP A 758 -27.43 -2.68 11.64
C TRP A 758 -28.48 -1.79 10.94
N TYR A 759 -28.57 -0.53 11.36
CA TYR A 759 -29.54 0.45 10.87
C TYR A 759 -29.69 0.50 9.32
N PRO A 760 -30.90 0.70 8.77
CA PRO A 760 -32.20 0.78 9.47
C PRO A 760 -32.65 -0.58 10.02
N VAL A 761 -33.34 -0.57 11.16
CA VAL A 761 -33.89 -1.77 11.84
C VAL A 761 -35.40 -1.60 12.05
N ILE A 762 -36.17 -2.66 11.82
CA ILE A 762 -37.63 -2.74 12.08
C ILE A 762 -37.94 -4.10 12.72
N HIS A 763 -38.68 -4.10 13.82
CA HIS A 763 -39.30 -5.30 14.41
C HIS A 763 -40.71 -5.43 13.85
N THR A 764 -41.05 -6.57 13.23
CA THR A 764 -42.35 -6.79 12.57
C THR A 764 -42.62 -8.28 12.33
N THR A 765 -43.84 -8.66 11.94
CA THR A 765 -44.11 -10.00 11.40
C THR A 765 -43.87 -10.04 9.88
N VAL A 766 -43.66 -11.23 9.32
CA VAL A 766 -43.46 -11.44 7.87
C VAL A 766 -44.62 -10.88 7.02
N SER A 767 -45.87 -10.94 7.50
CA SER A 767 -47.06 -10.36 6.88
C SER A 767 -47.17 -8.84 7.03
N SER A 768 -46.50 -8.26 8.03
CA SER A 768 -46.51 -6.83 8.35
C SER A 768 -45.26 -6.08 7.88
N ILE A 769 -44.50 -6.65 6.94
CA ILE A 769 -43.37 -5.97 6.29
C ILE A 769 -43.89 -4.72 5.54
N PRO A 770 -43.32 -3.52 5.77
CA PRO A 770 -43.76 -2.32 5.08
C PRO A 770 -43.65 -2.46 3.55
N THR A 771 -44.71 -2.04 2.83
CA THR A 771 -44.78 -2.09 1.36
C THR A 771 -43.65 -1.33 0.67
N SER A 772 -43.04 -0.35 1.34
CA SER A 772 -41.85 0.38 0.89
C SER A 772 -40.59 -0.47 0.74
N ILE A 773 -40.55 -1.69 1.29
CA ILE A 773 -39.43 -2.64 1.15
C ILE A 773 -39.60 -3.52 -0.11
N ASN A 774 -40.76 -3.45 -0.78
CA ASN A 774 -41.12 -4.15 -2.02
C ASN A 774 -40.77 -5.65 -2.05
N VAL A 775 -41.44 -6.43 -1.19
CA VAL A 775 -41.22 -7.88 -1.01
C VAL A 775 -42.53 -8.63 -1.25
N ASN A 776 -42.44 -9.72 -2.00
CA ASN A 776 -43.55 -10.65 -2.21
C ASN A 776 -43.59 -11.66 -1.06
N THR A 777 -44.47 -11.43 -0.07
CA THR A 777 -44.53 -12.22 1.17
C THR A 777 -44.73 -13.74 0.93
N PRO A 778 -45.65 -14.20 0.06
CA PRO A 778 -45.76 -15.62 -0.28
C PRO A 778 -44.47 -16.26 -0.83
N LEU A 779 -43.70 -15.54 -1.66
CA LEU A 779 -42.40 -16.02 -2.15
C LEU A 779 -41.33 -15.99 -1.04
N PHE A 780 -41.39 -15.03 -0.12
CA PHE A 780 -40.47 -14.96 1.01
C PHE A 780 -40.66 -16.14 1.98
N VAL A 781 -41.89 -16.44 2.39
CA VAL A 781 -42.21 -17.61 3.24
C VAL A 781 -41.72 -18.91 2.59
N LYS A 782 -41.93 -19.09 1.28
CA LYS A 782 -41.41 -20.25 0.52
C LYS A 782 -39.88 -20.31 0.51
N ALA A 783 -39.20 -19.17 0.43
CA ALA A 783 -37.75 -19.11 0.44
C ALA A 783 -37.16 -19.46 1.82
N ILE A 784 -37.83 -19.07 2.92
CA ILE A 784 -37.50 -19.51 4.29
C ILE A 784 -37.67 -21.03 4.41
N GLN A 785 -38.84 -21.58 4.06
CA GLN A 785 -39.10 -23.03 4.07
C GLN A 785 -38.01 -23.79 3.30
N SER A 786 -37.72 -23.35 2.07
CA SER A 786 -36.71 -23.99 1.23
C SER A 786 -35.28 -23.88 1.77
N TYR A 787 -34.95 -22.89 2.61
CA TYR A 787 -33.67 -22.88 3.35
C TYR A 787 -33.64 -24.02 4.37
N TYR A 788 -34.66 -24.11 5.23
CA TYR A 788 -34.72 -25.12 6.28
C TYR A 788 -34.75 -26.55 5.71
N ASP A 789 -35.52 -26.80 4.64
CA ASP A 789 -35.58 -28.08 3.91
C ASP A 789 -34.22 -28.54 3.36
N ARG A 790 -33.30 -27.61 3.04
CA ARG A 790 -31.97 -27.93 2.50
C ARG A 790 -30.94 -28.23 3.58
N GLN A 791 -31.05 -27.59 4.76
CA GLN A 791 -30.05 -27.66 5.82
C GLN A 791 -30.34 -28.75 6.85
N TYR A 792 -31.62 -28.94 7.23
CA TYR A 792 -32.01 -29.82 8.33
C TYR A 792 -32.66 -31.11 7.81
N SER A 793 -32.55 -32.16 8.61
CA SER A 793 -33.25 -33.42 8.31
C SER A 793 -34.74 -33.31 8.61
N THR A 794 -35.56 -34.12 7.92
CA THR A 794 -37.01 -34.17 8.11
C THR A 794 -37.44 -34.40 9.55
N ASN A 795 -36.60 -35.02 10.39
CA ASN A 795 -36.91 -35.26 11.81
C ASN A 795 -36.78 -33.99 12.67
N VAL A 796 -35.92 -33.04 12.29
CA VAL A 796 -35.78 -31.74 12.97
C VAL A 796 -36.93 -30.81 12.58
N LEU A 797 -37.38 -30.90 11.32
CA LEU A 797 -38.41 -30.02 10.75
C LEU A 797 -39.85 -30.42 11.12
N GLN A 798 -40.08 -31.56 11.76
CA GLN A 798 -41.44 -32.06 12.10
C GLN A 798 -42.27 -31.08 12.95
N ASN A 799 -41.62 -30.24 13.75
CA ASN A 799 -42.27 -29.26 14.63
C ASN A 799 -42.06 -27.80 14.18
N VAL A 800 -41.49 -27.56 12.99
CA VAL A 800 -41.17 -26.22 12.50
C VAL A 800 -42.29 -25.71 11.60
N HIS A 801 -43.03 -24.70 12.07
CA HIS A 801 -44.16 -24.10 11.33
C HIS A 801 -43.77 -22.75 10.71
N ILE A 802 -43.38 -22.76 9.43
CA ILE A 802 -43.00 -21.55 8.69
C ILE A 802 -44.24 -20.96 7.99
N ASN A 803 -44.64 -19.76 8.40
CA ASN A 803 -45.79 -19.02 7.87
C ASN A 803 -45.50 -17.50 7.84
N ASP A 804 -46.51 -16.68 7.51
CA ASP A 804 -46.37 -15.23 7.43
C ASP A 804 -46.62 -14.48 8.76
N GLN A 805 -46.87 -15.21 9.86
CA GLN A 805 -47.01 -14.65 11.21
C GLN A 805 -45.71 -14.72 12.04
N LEU A 806 -44.63 -15.27 11.46
CA LEU A 806 -43.31 -15.29 12.11
C LEU A 806 -42.82 -13.88 12.45
N ASP A 807 -42.41 -13.68 13.70
CA ASP A 807 -41.71 -12.48 14.15
C ASP A 807 -40.30 -12.42 13.56
N ILE A 808 -39.94 -11.26 12.99
CA ILE A 808 -38.64 -11.01 12.39
C ILE A 808 -38.11 -9.63 12.78
N VAL A 809 -36.79 -9.50 12.79
CA VAL A 809 -36.12 -8.19 12.89
C VAL A 809 -35.46 -7.89 11.56
N VAL A 810 -36.11 -7.05 10.75
CA VAL A 810 -35.67 -6.63 9.43
C VAL A 810 -34.61 -5.54 9.56
N SER A 811 -33.58 -5.60 8.72
CA SER A 811 -32.43 -4.72 8.75
C SER A 811 -31.90 -4.39 7.35
N GLY A 812 -31.44 -3.15 7.15
CA GLY A 812 -30.87 -2.70 5.87
C GLY A 812 -29.35 -2.86 5.72
N SER A 813 -28.60 -2.94 6.82
CA SER A 813 -27.14 -3.16 6.78
C SER A 813 -26.72 -4.20 7.80
N ALA A 814 -25.59 -4.87 7.61
CA ALA A 814 -25.13 -5.90 8.53
C ALA A 814 -23.60 -5.98 8.54
N TRP A 815 -23.03 -6.38 9.65
CA TRP A 815 -21.61 -6.67 9.79
C TRP A 815 -21.42 -8.15 10.10
N ALA A 816 -20.66 -8.84 9.25
CA ALA A 816 -20.35 -10.27 9.42
C ALA A 816 -19.00 -10.58 8.77
N TYR A 817 -18.16 -11.38 9.43
CA TYR A 817 -16.82 -11.78 8.95
C TYR A 817 -15.96 -10.59 8.47
N ASN A 818 -15.89 -9.53 9.27
CA ASN A 818 -15.19 -8.26 8.97
C ASN A 818 -15.71 -7.50 7.73
N CYS A 819 -16.87 -7.88 7.17
CA CYS A 819 -17.46 -7.28 5.98
C CYS A 819 -18.77 -6.56 6.32
N THR A 820 -18.98 -5.37 5.73
CA THR A 820 -20.27 -4.67 5.82
C THR A 820 -21.13 -4.95 4.60
N TYR A 821 -22.25 -5.63 4.82
CA TYR A 821 -23.30 -5.86 3.84
C TYR A 821 -24.32 -4.72 3.88
N ARG A 822 -24.91 -4.40 2.73
CA ARG A 822 -25.96 -3.39 2.57
C ARG A 822 -27.01 -3.94 1.65
N SER A 823 -28.26 -3.54 1.84
CA SER A 823 -29.39 -4.03 1.06
C SER A 823 -30.02 -2.96 0.17
N GLU A 824 -30.98 -3.35 -0.67
CA GLU A 824 -31.86 -2.42 -1.39
C GLU A 824 -32.62 -1.52 -0.42
N TYR A 825 -33.18 -2.08 0.65
CA TYR A 825 -33.85 -1.30 1.71
C TYR A 825 -32.96 -0.18 2.31
N TYR A 826 -31.68 -0.47 2.62
CA TYR A 826 -30.75 0.58 3.04
C TYR A 826 -30.49 1.61 1.94
N ARG A 827 -30.28 1.16 0.70
CA ARG A 827 -30.01 2.03 -0.45
C ARG A 827 -31.15 3.03 -0.65
N ASP A 828 -32.38 2.54 -0.64
CA ASP A 828 -33.58 3.28 -0.98
C ASP A 828 -33.95 4.26 0.15
N LEU A 829 -33.77 3.89 1.42
CA LEU A 829 -33.94 4.80 2.56
C LEU A 829 -32.87 5.90 2.63
N THR A 830 -31.60 5.57 2.37
CA THR A 830 -30.47 6.51 2.52
C THR A 830 -30.16 7.33 1.26
N GLY A 831 -30.84 7.05 0.14
CA GLY A 831 -30.56 7.69 -1.15
C GLY A 831 -29.20 7.30 -1.74
N ALA A 832 -28.60 6.18 -1.32
CA ALA A 832 -27.25 5.75 -1.71
C ALA A 832 -27.15 5.19 -3.16
N ASN A 833 -27.93 5.76 -4.08
CA ASN A 833 -28.22 5.29 -5.44
C ASN A 833 -27.06 5.43 -6.45
N SER A 834 -25.86 5.78 -5.99
CA SER A 834 -24.70 6.02 -6.87
C SER A 834 -23.88 4.76 -7.18
N ARG A 835 -24.01 3.68 -6.37
CA ARG A 835 -23.20 2.45 -6.44
C ARG A 835 -23.99 1.22 -5.99
N GLY A 836 -23.63 0.05 -6.51
CA GLY A 836 -24.36 -1.21 -6.38
C GLY A 836 -23.96 -2.05 -5.16
N SER A 837 -23.87 -1.48 -3.96
CA SER A 837 -23.33 -2.16 -2.77
C SER A 837 -24.19 -3.30 -2.18
N HIS A 838 -25.30 -3.64 -2.84
CA HIS A 838 -26.27 -4.66 -2.43
C HIS A 838 -26.26 -5.92 -3.30
N TYR A 839 -25.43 -6.00 -4.34
CA TYR A 839 -25.26 -7.22 -5.12
C TYR A 839 -24.23 -8.15 -4.47
N ILE A 840 -24.61 -9.41 -4.29
CA ILE A 840 -23.74 -10.46 -3.77
C ILE A 840 -23.82 -11.72 -4.63
N MET A 841 -22.76 -12.52 -4.56
CA MET A 841 -22.74 -13.89 -5.04
C MET A 841 -22.79 -14.84 -3.83
N VAL A 842 -23.65 -15.85 -3.89
CA VAL A 842 -23.88 -16.82 -2.82
C VAL A 842 -23.84 -18.24 -3.37
N TRP A 843 -23.70 -19.24 -2.51
CA TRP A 843 -23.79 -20.65 -2.88
C TRP A 843 -24.90 -21.39 -2.12
N ALA A 844 -25.52 -22.35 -2.80
CA ALA A 844 -26.42 -23.31 -2.19
C ALA A 844 -26.17 -24.72 -2.75
N GLU A 845 -26.53 -25.74 -1.98
CA GLU A 845 -26.52 -27.12 -2.46
C GLU A 845 -27.80 -27.42 -3.23
N HIS A 846 -27.68 -28.17 -4.34
CA HIS A 846 -28.82 -28.76 -5.03
C HIS A 846 -28.55 -30.23 -5.34
N LEU A 847 -29.63 -31.01 -5.44
CA LEU A 847 -29.56 -32.38 -5.93
C LEU A 847 -29.46 -32.36 -7.46
N SER A 848 -28.36 -32.91 -7.98
CA SER A 848 -28.22 -33.19 -9.41
C SER A 848 -29.20 -34.28 -9.87
N ASN A 849 -29.45 -34.39 -11.18
CA ASN A 849 -30.24 -35.48 -11.78
C ASN A 849 -29.76 -36.88 -11.35
N SER A 850 -28.47 -37.02 -11.01
CA SER A 850 -27.84 -38.23 -10.45
C SER A 850 -27.99 -38.39 -8.92
N ARG A 851 -28.90 -37.65 -8.27
CA ARG A 851 -29.13 -37.59 -6.81
C ARG A 851 -27.91 -37.28 -5.95
N ARG A 852 -26.84 -36.72 -6.52
CA ARG A 852 -25.67 -36.23 -5.77
C ARG A 852 -25.86 -34.76 -5.43
N LYS A 853 -25.56 -34.36 -4.20
CA LYS A 853 -25.45 -32.95 -3.79
C LYS A 853 -24.31 -32.28 -4.59
N VAL A 854 -24.59 -31.12 -5.17
CA VAL A 854 -23.64 -30.30 -5.91
C VAL A 854 -23.81 -28.84 -5.50
N LYS A 855 -22.72 -28.12 -5.26
CA LYS A 855 -22.76 -26.69 -4.96
C LYS A 855 -23.03 -25.90 -6.24
N ALA A 856 -24.00 -24.99 -6.19
CA ALA A 856 -24.29 -24.05 -7.26
C ALA A 856 -24.10 -22.61 -6.77
N PHE A 857 -23.65 -21.72 -7.65
CA PHE A 857 -23.56 -20.29 -7.36
C PHE A 857 -24.81 -19.56 -7.88
N PHE A 858 -25.22 -18.55 -7.14
CA PHE A 858 -26.30 -17.64 -7.49
C PHE A 858 -25.82 -16.21 -7.30
N VAL A 859 -26.38 -15.28 -8.08
CA VAL A 859 -26.10 -13.85 -7.97
C VAL A 859 -27.41 -13.08 -7.92
N GLY A 860 -27.50 -12.12 -7.01
CA GLY A 860 -28.74 -11.39 -6.75
C GLY A 860 -28.54 -10.13 -5.89
N ALA A 861 -29.61 -9.36 -5.76
CA ALA A 861 -29.70 -8.19 -4.90
C ALA A 861 -30.18 -8.61 -3.51
N VAL A 862 -29.49 -8.20 -2.45
CA VAL A 862 -29.99 -8.36 -1.08
C VAL A 862 -31.09 -7.32 -0.86
N ILE A 863 -32.33 -7.75 -0.63
CA ILE A 863 -33.46 -6.84 -0.38
C ILE A 863 -33.36 -6.26 1.03
N PHE A 864 -33.20 -7.16 2.01
CA PHE A 864 -32.90 -6.86 3.42
C PHE A 864 -32.18 -8.05 4.07
N MET A 865 -31.59 -7.81 5.24
CA MET A 865 -31.12 -8.83 6.15
C MET A 865 -32.10 -8.95 7.31
N PHE A 866 -32.24 -10.12 7.91
CA PHE A 866 -33.20 -10.30 9.01
C PHE A 866 -32.73 -11.32 10.04
N LYS A 867 -33.19 -11.12 11.27
CA LYS A 867 -33.11 -12.11 12.34
C LYS A 867 -34.43 -12.87 12.37
N LEU A 868 -34.35 -14.18 12.48
CA LEU A 868 -35.48 -15.07 12.73
C LEU A 868 -35.10 -16.00 13.89
N GLU A 869 -36.06 -16.23 14.79
CA GLU A 869 -35.96 -17.22 15.86
C GLU A 869 -36.94 -18.35 15.55
N ILE A 870 -36.47 -19.60 15.55
CA ILE A 870 -37.34 -20.78 15.43
C ILE A 870 -37.18 -21.65 16.68
N GLU A 871 -38.32 -21.95 17.30
CA GLU A 871 -38.39 -22.83 18.47
C GLU A 871 -37.74 -24.19 18.17
N GLY A 872 -36.79 -24.60 19.01
CA GLY A 872 -36.01 -25.85 18.84
C GLY A 872 -34.80 -25.76 17.90
N ILE A 873 -34.62 -24.68 17.14
CA ILE A 873 -33.41 -24.42 16.32
C ILE A 873 -32.57 -23.28 16.91
N GLY A 874 -33.21 -22.16 17.29
CA GLY A 874 -32.56 -20.97 17.85
C GLY A 874 -32.64 -19.74 16.96
N ASP A 875 -31.83 -18.73 17.28
CA ASP A 875 -31.69 -17.48 16.53
C ASP A 875 -30.72 -17.66 15.35
N GLU A 876 -31.11 -17.26 14.14
CA GLU A 876 -30.22 -17.16 12.97
C GLU A 876 -30.30 -15.78 12.30
N LEU A 877 -29.20 -15.35 11.67
CA LEU A 877 -29.18 -14.15 10.81
C LEU A 877 -29.15 -14.53 9.33
N PHE A 878 -30.06 -13.94 8.58
CA PHE A 878 -30.35 -14.24 7.20
C PHE A 878 -30.20 -13.04 6.27
N LEU A 879 -30.00 -13.34 4.99
CA LEU A 879 -30.13 -12.42 3.88
C LEU A 879 -31.30 -12.88 3.01
N LEU A 880 -32.25 -11.98 2.72
CA LEU A 880 -33.24 -12.20 1.67
C LEU A 880 -32.70 -11.66 0.34
N ILE A 881 -32.53 -12.54 -0.65
CA ILE A 881 -31.88 -12.21 -1.91
C ILE A 881 -32.86 -12.38 -3.08
N ARG A 882 -33.07 -11.30 -3.84
CA ARG A 882 -33.72 -11.31 -5.15
C ARG A 882 -32.73 -11.80 -6.20
N LEU A 883 -32.94 -13.01 -6.70
CA LEU A 883 -32.03 -13.63 -7.67
C LEU A 883 -32.20 -13.04 -9.07
N GLY A 884 -31.09 -12.99 -9.82
CA GLY A 884 -31.16 -12.83 -11.28
C GLY A 884 -31.98 -13.94 -11.93
N LYS A 885 -32.59 -13.64 -13.07
CA LYS A 885 -33.41 -14.53 -13.88
C LYS A 885 -32.65 -15.77 -14.38
N THR A 886 -31.40 -15.58 -14.78
CA THR A 886 -30.50 -16.65 -15.21
C THR A 886 -29.08 -16.44 -14.66
N HIS A 887 -28.37 -17.55 -14.44
CA HIS A 887 -26.96 -17.59 -14.08
C HIS A 887 -26.23 -18.51 -15.07
N ALA A 888 -25.06 -18.08 -15.54
CA ALA A 888 -24.24 -18.80 -16.51
C ALA A 888 -22.75 -18.48 -16.29
N VAL A 889 -21.87 -19.10 -17.08
CA VAL A 889 -20.47 -18.69 -17.23
C VAL A 889 -20.22 -18.27 -18.68
N ASP A 890 -19.23 -17.41 -18.91
CA ASP A 890 -18.86 -16.96 -20.25
C ASP A 890 -18.23 -18.10 -21.07
N ASP A 891 -18.74 -18.33 -22.28
CA ASP A 891 -18.26 -19.40 -23.18
C ASP A 891 -16.77 -19.28 -23.54
N LYS A 892 -16.23 -18.05 -23.53
CA LYS A 892 -14.84 -17.73 -23.83
C LYS A 892 -13.96 -17.74 -22.57
N ASP A 893 -14.50 -17.50 -21.37
CA ASP A 893 -13.80 -17.67 -20.09
C ASP A 893 -14.73 -18.24 -19.00
N LYS A 894 -14.65 -19.56 -18.78
CA LYS A 894 -15.47 -20.29 -17.80
C LYS A 894 -15.32 -19.80 -16.35
N THR A 895 -14.29 -19.01 -16.04
CA THR A 895 -14.09 -18.39 -14.72
C THR A 895 -14.82 -17.05 -14.54
N MET A 896 -15.52 -16.56 -15.57
CA MET A 896 -16.29 -15.31 -15.55
C MET A 896 -17.80 -15.62 -15.51
N PRO A 897 -18.50 -15.40 -14.38
CA PRO A 897 -19.93 -15.60 -14.30
C PRO A 897 -20.70 -14.52 -15.08
N ILE A 898 -21.83 -14.91 -15.64
CA ILE A 898 -22.80 -14.06 -16.31
C ILE A 898 -24.13 -14.20 -15.57
N MET A 899 -24.87 -13.10 -15.44
CA MET A 899 -26.25 -13.12 -14.98
C MET A 899 -27.15 -12.26 -15.86
N GLU A 900 -28.44 -12.52 -15.80
CA GLU A 900 -29.49 -11.69 -16.37
C GLU A 900 -30.45 -11.23 -15.27
N LEU A 901 -30.80 -9.94 -15.24
CA LEU A 901 -31.85 -9.40 -14.36
C LEU A 901 -33.22 -9.63 -14.99
N ASP A 902 -34.27 -9.70 -14.17
CA ASP A 902 -35.65 -9.83 -14.67
C ASP A 902 -36.28 -8.47 -15.01
N ASP A 903 -37.33 -8.50 -15.83
CA ASP A 903 -38.15 -7.35 -16.21
C ASP A 903 -39.14 -6.94 -15.12
N ASP A 904 -39.61 -7.92 -14.35
CA ASP A 904 -40.64 -7.76 -13.33
C ASP A 904 -40.13 -8.23 -11.97
N GLN A 905 -40.18 -7.35 -10.96
CA GLN A 905 -39.75 -7.66 -9.60
C GLN A 905 -40.69 -8.68 -8.93
N ASP A 906 -41.95 -8.78 -9.36
CA ASP A 906 -42.94 -9.73 -8.82
C ASP A 906 -42.77 -11.15 -9.37
N SER A 907 -42.06 -11.30 -10.51
CA SER A 907 -41.69 -12.61 -11.07
C SER A 907 -40.36 -13.17 -10.56
N SER A 908 -39.62 -12.39 -9.76
CA SER A 908 -38.26 -12.71 -9.34
C SER A 908 -38.21 -13.80 -8.27
N ALA A 909 -37.29 -14.76 -8.40
CA ALA A 909 -37.09 -15.81 -7.41
C ALA A 909 -36.33 -15.29 -6.17
N TYR A 910 -36.74 -15.74 -4.99
CA TYR A 910 -36.09 -15.39 -3.72
C TYR A 910 -35.28 -16.54 -3.15
N LEU A 911 -34.11 -16.20 -2.59
CA LEU A 911 -33.24 -17.11 -1.85
C LEU A 911 -33.02 -16.54 -0.44
N VAL A 912 -33.27 -17.37 0.57
CA VAL A 912 -32.82 -17.14 1.95
C VAL A 912 -31.54 -17.93 2.18
N CYS A 913 -30.52 -17.28 2.74
CA CYS A 913 -29.26 -17.90 3.12
C CYS A 913 -28.61 -17.16 4.31
N THR A 914 -27.68 -17.82 5.00
CA THR A 914 -26.85 -17.21 6.05
C THR A 914 -25.64 -16.49 5.47
N PHE A 915 -24.92 -15.73 6.29
CA PHE A 915 -23.67 -15.07 5.87
C PHE A 915 -22.56 -16.05 5.44
N GLU A 916 -22.53 -17.28 5.98
CA GLU A 916 -21.59 -18.34 5.57
C GLU A 916 -21.78 -18.81 4.12
N GLN A 917 -22.99 -18.64 3.60
CA GLN A 917 -23.32 -18.99 2.22
C GLN A 917 -22.91 -17.88 1.23
N VAL A 918 -22.46 -16.73 1.71
CA VAL A 918 -22.01 -15.63 0.85
C VAL A 918 -20.60 -15.90 0.33
N ILE A 919 -20.45 -15.95 -0.99
CA ILE A 919 -19.15 -16.13 -1.65
C ILE A 919 -18.36 -14.82 -1.60
N CYS A 920 -18.98 -13.69 -1.98
CA CYS A 920 -18.42 -12.34 -1.92
C CYS A 920 -19.45 -11.28 -2.35
N GLN A 921 -19.16 -10.00 -2.07
CA GLN A 921 -19.84 -8.88 -2.72
C GLN A 921 -19.37 -8.75 -4.17
N VAL A 922 -20.28 -8.40 -5.09
CA VAL A 922 -20.00 -8.33 -6.52
C VAL A 922 -20.48 -7.02 -7.15
N GLY A 923 -19.86 -6.66 -8.28
CA GLY A 923 -20.34 -5.64 -9.19
C GLY A 923 -20.82 -6.26 -10.50
N LEU A 924 -21.86 -5.69 -11.08
CA LEU A 924 -22.43 -6.16 -12.35
C LEU A 924 -21.96 -5.25 -13.49
N MET A 925 -21.18 -5.80 -14.43
CA MET A 925 -20.63 -5.11 -15.58
C MET A 925 -21.45 -5.43 -16.84
N ARG A 926 -22.17 -4.45 -17.39
CA ARG A 926 -22.89 -4.59 -18.67
C ARG A 926 -21.89 -4.91 -19.78
N PHE A 927 -22.25 -5.83 -20.66
CA PHE A 927 -21.39 -6.25 -21.78
C PHE A 927 -22.11 -6.40 -23.12
N SER A 928 -23.42 -6.13 -23.17
CA SER A 928 -24.25 -6.36 -24.36
C SER A 928 -25.30 -5.26 -24.54
N GLU A 929 -25.96 -5.25 -25.70
CA GLU A 929 -27.06 -4.33 -25.98
C GLU A 929 -28.31 -4.63 -25.16
N ASN A 930 -28.52 -5.89 -24.76
CA ASN A 930 -29.45 -6.22 -23.68
C ASN A 930 -28.90 -5.62 -22.37
N ASP A 931 -29.66 -4.68 -21.80
CA ASP A 931 -29.36 -3.93 -20.57
C ASP A 931 -29.59 -4.73 -19.29
N LYS A 932 -30.12 -5.94 -19.39
CA LYS A 932 -30.33 -6.87 -18.27
C LYS A 932 -29.20 -7.87 -18.13
N ARG A 933 -28.32 -8.03 -19.13
CA ARG A 933 -27.21 -9.00 -19.10
C ARG A 933 -25.88 -8.39 -18.65
N TYR A 934 -25.34 -8.98 -17.59
CA TYR A 934 -24.13 -8.52 -16.90
C TYR A 934 -23.11 -9.64 -16.72
N LYS A 935 -21.83 -9.27 -16.80
CA LYS A 935 -20.70 -10.05 -16.28
C LYS A 935 -20.49 -9.70 -14.82
N VAL A 936 -20.18 -10.69 -14.00
CA VAL A 936 -20.07 -10.52 -12.55
C VAL A 936 -18.60 -10.37 -12.16
N ILE A 937 -18.24 -9.21 -11.62
CA ILE A 937 -16.87 -8.90 -11.17
C ILE A 937 -16.82 -8.82 -9.64
N THR A 938 -15.71 -9.26 -9.03
CA THR A 938 -15.53 -9.30 -7.57
C THR A 938 -14.14 -8.81 -7.22
N LYS A 939 -13.97 -8.09 -6.10
CA LYS A 939 -12.65 -7.53 -5.73
C LYS A 939 -11.69 -8.56 -5.13
N GLU A 940 -12.23 -9.65 -4.59
CA GLU A 940 -11.52 -10.57 -3.68
C GLU A 940 -11.12 -11.90 -4.33
N LYS A 941 -11.84 -12.33 -5.38
CA LYS A 941 -11.75 -13.70 -5.92
C LYS A 941 -11.62 -13.71 -7.45
N VAL A 942 -10.77 -12.82 -7.98
CA VAL A 942 -10.61 -12.66 -9.43
C VAL A 942 -9.91 -13.89 -10.03
N PHE A 943 -10.62 -14.63 -10.89
CA PHE A 943 -10.10 -15.75 -11.70
C PHE A 943 -9.51 -16.97 -10.96
N ARG A 944 -9.90 -17.25 -9.71
CA ARG A 944 -9.59 -18.54 -9.07
C ARG A 944 -10.47 -19.67 -9.62
N ALA A 945 -9.89 -20.87 -9.74
CA ALA A 945 -10.59 -22.10 -10.13
C ALA A 945 -11.73 -22.51 -9.15
N SER A 946 -11.84 -21.86 -7.99
CA SER A 946 -12.95 -22.06 -7.06
C SER A 946 -14.33 -21.79 -7.69
N ILE A 947 -14.45 -20.89 -8.68
CA ILE A 947 -15.72 -20.73 -9.42
C ILE A 947 -16.04 -21.97 -10.26
N GLU A 948 -15.04 -22.67 -10.80
CA GLU A 948 -15.22 -23.90 -11.58
C GLU A 948 -15.74 -25.07 -10.73
N THR A 949 -15.61 -25.01 -9.40
CA THR A 949 -16.20 -25.99 -8.48
C THR A 949 -17.70 -25.77 -8.21
N TYR A 950 -18.25 -24.60 -8.57
CA TYR A 950 -19.68 -24.32 -8.49
C TYR A 950 -20.32 -24.40 -9.87
N LYS A 951 -21.48 -25.06 -9.98
CA LYS A 951 -22.30 -24.96 -11.19
C LYS A 951 -23.09 -23.64 -11.21
N PRO A 952 -23.45 -23.09 -12.38
CA PRO A 952 -24.44 -22.02 -12.44
C PRO A 952 -25.77 -22.49 -11.84
N GLY A 953 -26.33 -21.68 -10.95
CA GLY A 953 -27.65 -21.92 -10.37
C GLY A 953 -28.76 -21.83 -11.41
N LYS A 954 -29.88 -22.51 -11.11
CA LYS A 954 -31.18 -22.28 -11.76
C LYS A 954 -32.16 -21.89 -10.68
N ASN A 955 -33.01 -20.91 -10.94
CA ASN A 955 -34.00 -20.45 -9.94
C ASN A 955 -34.97 -21.57 -9.52
N SER A 956 -35.21 -22.56 -10.39
CA SER A 956 -35.94 -23.79 -10.07
C SER A 956 -35.27 -24.70 -9.02
N PHE A 957 -34.03 -24.42 -8.60
CA PHE A 957 -33.35 -25.15 -7.51
C PHE A 957 -33.57 -24.52 -6.13
N VAL A 958 -34.21 -23.33 -6.09
CA VAL A 958 -34.46 -22.56 -4.86
C VAL A 958 -35.92 -22.66 -4.41
N LEU A 959 -36.76 -23.24 -5.26
CA LEU A 959 -38.12 -23.67 -4.94
C LEU A 959 -38.09 -25.19 -4.69
N PRO A 960 -38.87 -25.73 -3.73
CA PRO A 960 -39.13 -27.17 -3.63
C PRO A 960 -39.72 -27.69 -4.95
N GLN A 961 -39.46 -28.98 -5.25
CA GLN A 961 -40.15 -29.69 -6.34
C GLN A 961 -41.56 -30.10 -5.93
#